data_AF-A0A6J1QZE7-F1
#
_entry.id   AF-A0A6J1QZE7-F1
#
_cell.length_a   1.000
_cell.length_b   1.000
_cell.length_c   1.000
_cell.angle_alpha   90.00
_cell.angle_beta   90.00
_cell.angle_gamma   90.00
#
_symmetry.space_group_name_H-M   'P 1'
#
loop_
_entity.id
_entity.type
_entity.pdbx_description
1 polymer ?
#
loop_
_entity_poly.entity_id
_entity_poly.type
_entity_poly.pdbx_seq_one_letter_code
_entity_poly.pdbx_strand_id
1 'polypeptide(L)'
;MTISSDNMPYLRAIQKIPGDTAGEKLSWIGRLTLHQTSESLEQFPPELLPILRVETAVKKKMHEDITSALKCEDSTIINRAFKASWFFDGSHKKIVDVSYFCERLFPYVSVNTRTRIVLTLAHRLSGKNPIFAQQLFTAVSSIYGIQIAYPLITACDEAFAYKTIIEKELVLPVEIAKKIFRKNPDFIVRFLKLLKPRELNATERTPFAIGIDRYKSFLPKLIKKRLEAFVVLCEIHETDPPNIVLSNTCAEIFLKKAQKYLIKKPLLYIRILPPKKINEDLMESIFPGLLPAEISSFNTDSVLAYLKHFPRDKKYDLLCKSYKNKYHADLLDETKNVTPALLQLLPAEERIKHAKINIEKQNLLSEEIHYEYTMDYKRAWICYLPVNEAIPVIKEKINKTASESNRVCLILQMIYVCKVNEDDDALSNTLTYFLNRHKNENSWLFERVFDELLQIYDVPHLSEKQISLVLDIVRLYHVKNEFAPKEILSAIIHFKLIHNMPIEELINMLLGDNRWYVNFNILEEYPQYERQCLVTFANAIQKRSFKKLDEKIYNLCSYVAAIYDFNDRCKKSRVKIKEMTIRDYPWLMDAIREAIRSEEDTWNVKDILQKNESELYRNWFPENIANVTSGAALALLNRDLQNILKNWEKYLADCMKNCHIKRVQRFVKATRWYKDLPIKFADRCMNYIYDKNTDEISSSVVILAILLHGDVVTKLIDPLTPTETTIDTSDPNAKDNYKIVRNLPLSMRLSNPPVPLDLVVRLCEGDYLSIALMTLTNVSRRTSLPKVISITQKLMSMRVSTRKHGIRLMYLVASMHELTDFLQKTWAIENHHSVRQVLFKAFQNFFLTKPSPETWSLYCQAMSTLNLKDEDLLSEIELFPEIPNEYIAKYLELWLKTIDNLQRLDVQKKNKYIVNYLATITASVFNLLPEEFSENILRRFLFHIDTNVSEAARRFTIAYILSEDKDKHATRIKVFADVFHNAVTTYWNVPHPKKLRFHPINKAVRLFVDDFVVSYVDKSCLNKSINPKIIDNMQTIFLSVLSPRQEARSYLLLVYAKKLQECISTKTSFGLRLGQQLHELTDVFSSLLVSFMTEVLKYFLSRVYKHSDLEEVKLSVIEGLVEAGNTDSCFIAVTMLPSTIQTKHVARYDRLIEKFREMEEPTITILYDHLNETDLKTID
;
A
#
# COMPACT_ATOMS: atom_id res chain seq x y z
N MET A 1 24.23 47.88 -19.82
CA MET A 1 25.35 47.10 -19.23
C MET A 1 26.39 46.91 -20.31
N THR A 2 27.51 47.63 -20.24
CA THR A 2 28.64 47.54 -21.17
C THR A 2 29.46 46.27 -20.88
N ILE A 3 29.85 45.57 -21.94
CA ILE A 3 30.55 44.29 -21.94
C ILE A 3 32.02 44.50 -21.52
N SER A 4 32.52 43.74 -20.55
CA SER A 4 33.96 43.44 -20.46
C SER A 4 34.17 41.94 -20.64
N SER A 5 35.41 41.57 -20.96
CA SER A 5 35.97 40.22 -21.09
C SER A 5 35.78 39.28 -19.87
N ASP A 6 35.15 39.75 -18.79
CA ASP A 6 35.27 39.18 -17.44
C ASP A 6 34.04 38.39 -16.94
N ASN A 7 33.01 38.17 -17.77
CA ASN A 7 31.75 37.56 -17.30
C ASN A 7 31.78 36.03 -17.13
N MET A 8 32.86 35.32 -17.50
CA MET A 8 32.95 33.84 -17.39
C MET A 8 34.37 33.35 -16.99
N PRO A 9 34.95 33.86 -15.89
CA PRO A 9 36.37 33.68 -15.57
C PRO A 9 36.73 32.19 -15.40
N TYR A 10 35.90 31.42 -14.71
CA TYR A 10 36.14 29.99 -14.48
C TYR A 10 36.11 29.14 -15.76
N LEU A 11 35.15 29.38 -16.67
CA LEU A 11 35.11 28.64 -17.93
C LEU A 11 36.30 29.00 -18.81
N ARG A 12 36.64 30.28 -18.92
CA ARG A 12 37.81 30.72 -19.69
C ARG A 12 39.12 30.18 -19.10
N ALA A 13 39.24 30.11 -17.78
CA ALA A 13 40.37 29.46 -17.11
C ALA A 13 40.50 27.97 -17.51
N ILE A 14 39.39 27.22 -17.58
CA ILE A 14 39.39 25.84 -18.10
C ILE A 14 39.78 25.78 -19.58
N GLN A 15 39.47 26.81 -20.38
CA GLN A 15 39.85 26.85 -21.79
C GLN A 15 41.33 27.23 -22.01
N LYS A 16 41.94 27.96 -21.07
CA LYS A 16 43.37 28.33 -21.14
C LYS A 16 44.33 27.18 -20.87
N ILE A 17 43.88 26.10 -20.21
CA ILE A 17 44.74 24.94 -19.92
C ILE A 17 44.81 23.96 -21.11
N PRO A 18 45.97 23.30 -21.35
CA PRO A 18 46.14 22.39 -22.48
C PRO A 18 45.19 21.18 -22.49
N GLY A 19 44.69 20.83 -23.68
CA GLY A 19 43.85 19.66 -23.97
C GLY A 19 42.47 20.03 -24.54
N ASP A 20 41.90 19.14 -25.34
CA ASP A 20 40.60 19.34 -25.99
C ASP A 20 39.46 18.64 -25.23
N THR A 21 39.81 17.63 -24.43
CA THR A 21 38.86 16.82 -23.66
C THR A 21 39.03 16.99 -22.15
N ALA A 22 38.00 16.58 -21.39
CA ALA A 22 38.07 16.57 -19.94
C ALA A 22 39.21 15.71 -19.39
N GLY A 23 39.49 14.56 -20.04
CA GLY A 23 40.55 13.64 -19.63
C GLY A 23 41.94 14.26 -19.75
N GLU A 24 42.22 14.90 -20.89
CA GLU A 24 43.51 15.56 -21.16
C GLU A 24 43.77 16.71 -20.18
N LYS A 25 42.81 17.63 -20.04
CA LYS A 25 42.94 18.80 -19.15
C LYS A 25 43.18 18.39 -17.70
N LEU A 26 42.42 17.40 -17.21
CA LEU A 26 42.58 16.91 -15.84
C LEU A 26 43.89 16.13 -15.64
N SER A 27 44.33 15.38 -16.65
CA SER A 27 45.63 14.70 -16.63
C SER A 27 46.79 15.70 -16.56
N TRP A 28 46.69 16.81 -17.31
CA TRP A 28 47.67 17.89 -17.27
C TRP A 28 47.77 18.54 -15.88
N ILE A 29 46.64 18.93 -15.27
CA ILE A 29 46.62 19.42 -13.88
C ILE A 29 47.25 18.38 -12.93
N GLY A 30 46.94 17.10 -13.15
CA GLY A 30 47.52 16.00 -12.40
C GLY A 30 49.05 15.91 -12.51
N ARG A 31 49.65 16.19 -13.68
CA ARG A 31 51.12 16.17 -13.85
C ARG A 31 51.79 17.34 -13.12
N LEU A 32 51.18 18.52 -13.11
CA LEU A 32 51.71 19.70 -12.41
C LEU A 32 51.90 19.47 -10.89
N THR A 33 51.05 18.66 -10.27
CA THR A 33 51.19 18.32 -8.84
C THR A 33 52.48 17.53 -8.50
N LEU A 34 53.14 16.92 -9.50
CA LEU A 34 54.36 16.11 -9.32
C LEU A 34 55.65 16.89 -9.58
N HIS A 35 55.60 17.92 -10.44
CA HIS A 35 56.76 18.69 -10.89
C HIS A 35 56.49 20.19 -10.72
N GLN A 36 56.53 20.68 -9.48
CA GLN A 36 56.34 22.11 -9.18
C GLN A 36 57.62 22.89 -9.52
N THR A 37 57.70 23.52 -10.69
CA THR A 37 58.67 24.61 -10.95
C THR A 37 57.98 25.96 -10.74
N SER A 38 58.71 26.98 -10.26
CA SER A 38 58.18 28.33 -9.99
C SER A 38 57.50 28.95 -11.22
N GLU A 39 58.10 28.81 -12.41
CA GLU A 39 57.53 29.29 -13.68
C GLU A 39 56.20 28.63 -14.07
N SER A 40 56.00 27.34 -13.72
CA SER A 40 54.77 26.61 -14.07
C SER A 40 53.54 27.00 -13.25
N LEU A 41 53.77 27.56 -12.05
CA LEU A 41 52.73 28.07 -11.15
C LEU A 41 52.31 29.49 -11.50
N GLU A 42 53.21 30.31 -12.04
CA GLU A 42 52.92 31.68 -12.49
C GLU A 42 51.99 31.72 -13.72
N GLN A 43 52.03 30.69 -14.58
CA GLN A 43 51.19 30.60 -15.78
C GLN A 43 49.85 29.86 -15.55
N PHE A 44 49.59 29.34 -14.34
CA PHE A 44 48.38 28.57 -14.05
C PHE A 44 47.20 29.48 -13.68
N PRO A 45 46.00 29.30 -14.28
CA PRO A 45 44.86 30.17 -13.99
C PRO A 45 44.46 30.18 -12.50
N PRO A 46 44.33 31.36 -11.87
CA PRO A 46 44.04 31.47 -10.44
C PRO A 46 42.71 30.81 -10.04
N GLU A 47 41.71 30.84 -10.93
CA GLU A 47 40.39 30.23 -10.71
C GLU A 47 40.44 28.71 -10.57
N LEU A 48 41.51 28.06 -11.05
CA LEU A 48 41.70 26.61 -10.97
C LEU A 48 42.64 26.19 -9.81
N LEU A 49 43.26 27.14 -9.10
CA LEU A 49 44.17 26.85 -7.98
C LEU A 49 43.54 25.94 -6.92
N PRO A 50 42.25 26.08 -6.55
CA PRO A 50 41.61 25.15 -5.61
C PRO A 50 41.65 23.69 -6.09
N ILE A 51 41.53 23.44 -7.40
CA ILE A 51 41.63 22.09 -8.00
C ILE A 51 43.06 21.56 -7.87
N LEU A 52 44.05 22.38 -8.20
CA LEU A 52 45.46 22.01 -8.11
C LEU A 52 45.84 21.70 -6.65
N ARG A 53 45.40 22.54 -5.70
CA ARG A 53 45.65 22.36 -4.27
C ARG A 53 45.07 21.05 -3.74
N VAL A 54 43.81 20.74 -4.04
CA VAL A 54 43.19 19.49 -3.57
C VAL A 54 43.82 18.25 -4.23
N GLU A 55 44.16 18.29 -5.53
CA GLU A 55 44.85 17.17 -6.19
C GLU A 55 46.28 16.98 -5.63
N THR A 56 46.99 18.07 -5.29
CA THR A 56 48.28 18.02 -4.59
C THR A 56 48.13 17.40 -3.21
N ALA A 57 47.11 17.83 -2.44
CA ALA A 57 46.84 17.32 -1.11
C ALA A 57 46.50 15.82 -1.11
N VAL A 58 45.73 15.35 -2.09
CA VAL A 58 45.42 13.93 -2.28
C VAL A 58 46.69 13.10 -2.44
N LYS A 59 47.68 13.59 -3.22
CA LYS A 59 48.93 12.88 -3.50
C LYS A 59 49.96 13.00 -2.38
N LYS A 60 50.19 14.20 -1.87
CA LYS A 60 51.17 14.52 -0.81
C LYS A 60 50.66 14.23 0.61
N LYS A 61 49.44 13.68 0.75
CA LYS A 61 48.80 13.33 2.03
C LYS A 61 48.61 14.51 2.99
N MET A 62 48.29 15.69 2.46
CA MET A 62 48.13 16.92 3.24
C MET A 62 46.70 16.98 3.83
N HIS A 63 46.54 16.54 5.07
CA HIS A 63 45.21 16.40 5.71
C HIS A 63 44.46 17.73 5.88
N GLU A 64 45.13 18.83 6.27
CA GLU A 64 44.48 20.14 6.44
C GLU A 64 43.89 20.70 5.13
N ASP A 65 44.55 20.44 4.00
CA ASP A 65 44.04 20.83 2.68
C ASP A 65 42.85 19.97 2.24
N ILE A 66 42.84 18.68 2.58
CA ILE A 66 41.66 17.82 2.37
C ILE A 66 40.49 18.30 3.22
N THR A 67 40.73 18.62 4.50
CA THR A 67 39.73 19.19 5.41
C THR A 67 39.15 20.48 4.83
N SER A 68 40.01 21.39 4.38
CA SER A 68 39.59 22.66 3.75
C SER A 68 38.77 22.42 2.49
N ALA A 69 39.18 21.47 1.63
CA ALA A 69 38.47 21.11 0.42
C ALA A 69 37.09 20.48 0.69
N LEU A 70 36.93 19.71 1.78
CA LEU A 70 35.65 19.15 2.20
C LEU A 70 34.70 20.19 2.81
N LYS A 71 35.24 21.24 3.45
CA LYS A 71 34.47 22.39 3.97
C LYS A 71 33.99 23.35 2.87
N CYS A 72 34.57 23.26 1.68
CA CYS A 72 34.14 24.05 0.52
C CYS A 72 32.69 23.70 0.10
N GLU A 73 32.03 24.63 -0.60
CA GLU A 73 30.68 24.44 -1.16
C GLU A 73 30.72 24.04 -2.64
N ASP A 74 31.90 24.07 -3.28
CA ASP A 74 32.10 23.59 -4.64
C ASP A 74 32.13 22.05 -4.68
N SER A 75 31.09 21.45 -5.27
CA SER A 75 31.00 20.00 -5.43
C SER A 75 32.17 19.41 -6.25
N THR A 76 32.78 20.17 -7.15
CA THR A 76 33.95 19.75 -7.93
C THR A 76 35.16 19.54 -7.03
N ILE A 77 35.43 20.48 -6.13
CA ILE A 77 36.53 20.40 -5.15
C ILE A 77 36.27 19.27 -4.14
N ILE A 78 35.06 19.20 -3.60
CA ILE A 78 34.64 18.14 -2.67
C ILE A 78 34.81 16.76 -3.32
N ASN A 79 34.36 16.58 -4.58
CA ASN A 79 34.51 15.32 -5.32
C ASN A 79 35.97 14.88 -5.45
N ARG A 80 36.89 15.83 -5.58
CA ARG A 80 38.34 15.58 -5.69
C ARG A 80 38.93 15.19 -4.34
N ALA A 81 38.53 15.87 -3.27
CA ALA A 81 38.93 15.53 -1.91
C ALA A 81 38.58 14.08 -1.54
N PHE A 82 37.41 13.58 -1.97
CA PHE A 82 37.00 12.18 -1.76
C PHE A 82 37.89 11.13 -2.45
N LYS A 83 38.82 11.53 -3.34
CA LYS A 83 39.83 10.62 -3.89
C LYS A 83 40.94 10.28 -2.89
N ALA A 84 41.13 11.08 -1.83
CA ALA A 84 42.09 10.81 -0.76
C ALA A 84 41.64 9.62 0.10
N SER A 85 41.79 8.39 -0.41
CA SER A 85 41.35 7.18 0.30
C SER A 85 41.99 7.04 1.69
N TRP A 86 43.25 7.46 1.81
CA TRP A 86 44.04 7.44 3.05
C TRP A 86 43.46 8.31 4.16
N PHE A 87 42.63 9.30 3.82
CA PHE A 87 41.97 10.17 4.80
C PHE A 87 40.80 9.46 5.49
N PHE A 88 40.20 8.46 4.83
CA PHE A 88 38.97 7.79 5.31
C PHE A 88 39.16 6.31 5.66
N ASP A 89 40.30 5.69 5.34
CA ASP A 89 40.54 4.26 5.57
C ASP A 89 41.17 3.93 6.93
N GLY A 90 41.38 4.93 7.79
CA GLY A 90 41.94 4.77 9.13
C GLY A 90 43.46 4.68 9.17
N SER A 91 44.16 4.77 8.03
CA SER A 91 45.64 4.76 7.98
C SER A 91 46.28 5.99 8.65
N HIS A 92 45.58 7.13 8.70
CA HIS A 92 46.05 8.38 9.29
C HIS A 92 45.40 8.69 10.65
N LYS A 93 44.88 7.68 11.37
CA LYS A 93 44.13 7.85 12.63
C LYS A 93 44.91 8.48 13.79
N LYS A 94 46.24 8.63 13.70
CA LYS A 94 47.03 9.38 14.69
C LYS A 94 46.79 10.89 14.62
N ILE A 95 46.31 11.38 13.47
CA ILE A 95 46.06 12.80 13.21
C ILE A 95 44.57 13.01 12.92
N VAL A 96 43.99 12.18 12.05
CA VAL A 96 42.58 12.23 11.64
C VAL A 96 41.82 11.14 12.41
N ASP A 97 41.66 11.37 13.71
CA ASP A 97 40.92 10.49 14.62
C ASP A 97 39.42 10.84 14.68
N VAL A 98 38.69 10.22 15.61
CA VAL A 98 37.25 10.46 15.78
C VAL A 98 36.96 11.90 16.18
N SER A 99 37.74 12.47 17.11
CA SER A 99 37.60 13.86 17.54
C SER A 99 37.84 14.82 16.40
N TYR A 100 38.83 14.55 15.53
CA TYR A 100 39.07 15.36 14.33
C TYR A 100 37.83 15.41 13.42
N PHE A 101 37.18 14.27 13.16
CA PHE A 101 35.94 14.25 12.37
C PHE A 101 34.81 15.04 13.05
N CYS A 102 34.60 14.81 14.34
CA CYS A 102 33.47 15.36 15.09
C CYS A 102 33.61 16.85 15.40
N GLU A 103 34.81 17.33 15.70
CA GLU A 103 35.06 18.71 16.14
C GLU A 103 35.54 19.60 14.99
N ARG A 104 36.42 19.09 14.12
CA ARG A 104 37.08 19.91 13.09
C ARG A 104 36.43 19.82 11.72
N LEU A 105 35.62 18.80 11.43
CA LEU A 105 35.05 18.58 10.09
C LEU A 105 33.51 18.65 10.06
N PHE A 106 32.81 17.75 10.75
CA PHE A 106 31.35 17.62 10.65
C PHE A 106 30.55 18.89 10.94
N PRO A 107 30.93 19.77 11.88
CA PRO A 107 30.20 21.02 12.15
C PRO A 107 30.29 22.04 11.00
N TYR A 108 31.26 21.90 10.10
CA TYR A 108 31.57 22.91 9.09
C TYR A 108 31.22 22.49 7.66
N VAL A 109 30.91 21.21 7.42
CA VAL A 109 30.61 20.67 6.09
C VAL A 109 29.11 20.59 5.84
N SER A 110 28.66 20.79 4.60
CA SER A 110 27.24 20.64 4.25
C SER A 110 26.66 19.27 4.62
N VAL A 111 25.34 19.17 4.78
CA VAL A 111 24.64 17.90 5.06
C VAL A 111 24.99 16.83 4.03
N ASN A 112 24.98 17.19 2.74
CA ASN A 112 25.34 16.26 1.67
C ASN A 112 26.79 15.77 1.80
N THR A 113 27.71 16.66 2.15
CA THR A 113 29.11 16.29 2.37
C THR A 113 29.25 15.39 3.61
N ARG A 114 28.61 15.72 4.74
CA ARG A 114 28.60 14.91 5.97
C ARG A 114 28.09 13.49 5.70
N THR A 115 26.93 13.35 5.06
CA THR A 115 26.37 12.04 4.68
C THR A 115 27.32 11.27 3.78
N ARG A 116 27.98 11.94 2.82
CA ARG A 116 28.95 11.29 1.94
C ARG A 116 30.25 10.90 2.65
N ILE A 117 30.72 11.69 3.62
CA ILE A 117 31.85 11.32 4.48
C ILE A 117 31.50 10.05 5.24
N VAL A 118 30.35 9.99 5.90
CA VAL A 118 29.90 8.80 6.65
C VAL A 118 29.79 7.56 5.75
N LEU A 119 29.20 7.70 4.56
CA LEU A 119 29.13 6.59 3.58
C LEU A 119 30.53 6.16 3.10
N THR A 120 31.44 7.10 2.91
CA THR A 120 32.81 6.83 2.46
C THR A 120 33.60 6.13 3.56
N LEU A 121 33.51 6.59 4.80
CA LEU A 121 34.09 5.94 5.99
C LEU A 121 33.57 4.51 6.11
N ALA A 122 32.26 4.31 6.06
CA ALA A 122 31.65 2.97 6.11
C ALA A 122 32.18 2.04 5.00
N HIS A 123 32.36 2.55 3.78
CA HIS A 123 32.91 1.76 2.70
C HIS A 123 34.40 1.45 2.86
N ARG A 124 35.20 2.45 3.27
CA ARG A 124 36.68 2.35 3.32
C ARG A 124 37.18 1.58 4.55
N LEU A 125 36.47 1.63 5.66
CA LEU A 125 36.84 0.95 6.90
C LEU A 125 36.40 -0.52 6.94
N SER A 126 35.40 -0.90 6.14
CA SER A 126 34.85 -2.24 6.18
C SER A 126 35.89 -3.31 5.85
N GLY A 127 36.04 -4.29 6.75
CA GLY A 127 37.03 -5.36 6.64
C GLY A 127 38.48 -4.94 6.92
N LYS A 128 38.72 -3.66 7.25
CA LYS A 128 40.07 -3.13 7.51
C LYS A 128 40.29 -2.68 8.95
N ASN A 129 39.37 -1.90 9.51
CA ASN A 129 39.53 -1.33 10.85
C ASN A 129 38.16 -1.20 11.57
N PRO A 130 37.62 -2.32 12.08
CA PRO A 130 36.31 -2.35 12.72
C PRO A 130 36.26 -1.55 14.02
N ILE A 131 37.36 -1.46 14.79
CA ILE A 131 37.44 -0.71 16.05
C ILE A 131 37.22 0.78 15.79
N PHE A 132 37.92 1.34 14.79
CA PHE A 132 37.74 2.75 14.44
C PHE A 132 36.32 3.03 13.89
N ALA A 133 35.73 2.09 13.15
CA ALA A 133 34.35 2.20 12.70
C ALA A 133 33.35 2.22 13.87
N GLN A 134 33.58 1.46 14.94
CA GLN A 134 32.76 1.45 16.15
C GLN A 134 32.84 2.78 16.90
N GLN A 135 34.06 3.31 17.09
CA GLN A 135 34.26 4.59 17.75
C GLN A 135 33.55 5.72 16.98
N LEU A 136 33.67 5.73 15.65
CA LEU A 136 32.94 6.65 14.77
C LEU A 136 31.43 6.46 14.87
N PHE A 137 30.93 5.23 14.85
CA PHE A 137 29.51 4.93 14.97
C PHE A 137 28.94 5.50 16.28
N THR A 138 29.61 5.25 17.41
CA THR A 138 29.21 5.73 18.72
C THR A 138 29.20 7.26 18.78
N ALA A 139 30.28 7.90 18.32
CA ALA A 139 30.39 9.36 18.33
C ALA A 139 29.34 10.03 17.43
N VAL A 140 29.20 9.59 16.18
CA VAL A 140 28.22 10.14 15.23
C VAL A 140 26.79 9.89 15.70
N SER A 141 26.50 8.70 16.26
CA SER A 141 25.19 8.39 16.82
C SER A 141 24.84 9.28 18.01
N SER A 142 25.83 9.66 18.82
CA SER A 142 25.63 10.54 19.97
C SER A 142 25.34 11.98 19.55
N ILE A 143 26.14 12.51 18.61
CA ILE A 143 26.12 13.93 18.18
C ILE A 143 25.00 14.23 17.19
N TYR A 144 24.73 13.33 16.23
CA TYR A 144 23.82 13.58 15.10
C TYR A 144 22.71 12.53 14.98
N GLY A 145 22.62 11.59 15.91
CA GLY A 145 21.59 10.57 15.94
C GLY A 145 21.92 9.32 15.12
N ILE A 146 21.22 8.23 15.45
CA ILE A 146 21.54 6.90 14.93
C ILE A 146 21.26 6.77 13.42
N GLN A 147 20.31 7.54 12.89
CA GLN A 147 19.96 7.53 11.48
C GLN A 147 21.15 7.92 10.58
N ILE A 148 21.93 8.91 11.02
CA ILE A 148 23.14 9.35 10.31
C ILE A 148 24.26 8.31 10.46
N ALA A 149 24.35 7.62 11.60
CA ALA A 149 25.37 6.63 11.89
C ALA A 149 25.15 5.28 11.20
N TYR A 150 23.91 4.94 10.78
CA TYR A 150 23.56 3.63 10.19
C TYR A 150 24.55 3.07 9.16
N PRO A 151 25.09 3.83 8.19
CA PRO A 151 26.03 3.28 7.24
C PRO A 151 27.27 2.64 7.88
N LEU A 152 27.76 3.20 8.99
CA LEU A 152 28.96 2.74 9.69
C LEU A 152 28.78 1.35 10.31
N ILE A 153 27.55 0.94 10.62
CA ILE A 153 27.27 -0.41 11.14
C ILE A 153 27.77 -1.51 10.20
N THR A 154 27.83 -1.22 8.89
CA THR A 154 28.33 -2.17 7.88
C THR A 154 29.85 -2.34 7.84
N ALA A 155 30.56 -1.55 8.65
CA ALA A 155 32.01 -1.57 8.83
C ALA A 155 32.44 -2.04 10.24
N CYS A 156 31.54 -2.04 11.22
CA CYS A 156 31.76 -2.63 12.54
C CYS A 156 31.88 -4.16 12.45
N ASP A 157 32.41 -4.79 13.50
CA ASP A 157 32.36 -6.25 13.62
C ASP A 157 30.94 -6.74 13.95
N GLU A 158 30.71 -8.03 13.72
CA GLU A 158 29.42 -8.67 13.93
C GLU A 158 28.95 -8.60 15.39
N ALA A 159 29.84 -8.77 16.37
CA ALA A 159 29.45 -8.81 17.78
C ALA A 159 28.96 -7.42 18.23
N PHE A 160 29.70 -6.36 17.90
CA PHE A 160 29.27 -4.99 18.17
C PHE A 160 27.97 -4.64 17.44
N ALA A 161 27.86 -4.97 16.15
CA ALA A 161 26.69 -4.64 15.35
C ALA A 161 25.43 -5.35 15.87
N TYR A 162 25.53 -6.65 16.21
CA TYR A 162 24.43 -7.43 16.73
C TYR A 162 24.02 -6.95 18.13
N LYS A 163 25.00 -6.72 19.02
CA LYS A 163 24.77 -6.15 20.35
C LYS A 163 24.04 -4.81 20.26
N THR A 164 24.49 -3.92 19.39
CA THR A 164 23.87 -2.61 19.16
C THR A 164 22.44 -2.74 18.65
N ILE A 165 22.17 -3.69 17.74
CA ILE A 165 20.81 -3.92 17.22
C ILE A 165 19.88 -4.35 18.35
N ILE A 166 20.31 -5.27 19.21
CA ILE A 166 19.49 -5.75 20.32
C ILE A 166 19.30 -4.66 21.38
N GLU A 167 20.39 -4.10 21.91
CA GLU A 167 20.35 -3.14 23.03
C GLU A 167 19.60 -1.86 22.67
N LYS A 168 19.63 -1.44 21.40
CA LYS A 168 18.93 -0.24 20.92
C LYS A 168 17.68 -0.57 20.10
N GLU A 169 17.25 -1.84 20.09
CA GLU A 169 16.07 -2.35 19.38
C GLU A 169 15.95 -1.86 17.91
N LEU A 170 17.07 -1.92 17.18
CA LEU A 170 17.18 -1.26 15.88
C LEU A 170 16.66 -2.11 14.73
N VAL A 171 15.59 -1.63 14.09
CA VAL A 171 15.17 -2.15 12.80
C VAL A 171 16.04 -1.58 11.68
N LEU A 172 16.85 -2.45 11.06
CA LEU A 172 17.76 -2.06 9.98
C LEU A 172 17.03 -1.55 8.72
N PRO A 173 17.46 -0.44 8.11
CA PRO A 173 16.95 -0.06 6.79
C PRO A 173 17.23 -1.14 5.74
N VAL A 174 16.30 -1.37 4.81
CA VAL A 174 16.38 -2.42 3.77
C VAL A 174 17.70 -2.37 2.98
N GLU A 175 18.19 -1.17 2.64
CA GLU A 175 19.45 -1.02 1.89
C GLU A 175 20.69 -1.36 2.73
N ILE A 176 20.65 -1.12 4.05
CA ILE A 176 21.71 -1.54 4.98
C ILE A 176 21.67 -3.06 5.14
N ALA A 177 20.49 -3.64 5.37
CA ALA A 177 20.31 -5.08 5.46
C ALA A 177 20.80 -5.80 4.18
N LYS A 178 20.48 -5.27 2.98
CA LYS A 178 20.99 -5.78 1.70
C LYS A 178 22.52 -5.73 1.61
N LYS A 179 23.16 -4.66 2.09
CA LYS A 179 24.62 -4.53 2.09
C LYS A 179 25.28 -5.54 3.03
N ILE A 180 24.73 -5.72 4.22
CA ILE A 180 25.26 -6.70 5.18
C ILE A 180 25.02 -8.12 4.64
N PHE A 181 23.84 -8.43 4.11
CA PHE A 181 23.53 -9.73 3.50
C PHE A 181 24.53 -10.15 2.41
N ARG A 182 24.99 -9.19 1.59
CA ARG A 182 26.01 -9.47 0.56
C ARG A 182 27.36 -9.88 1.14
N LYS A 183 27.70 -9.42 2.35
CA LYS A 183 28.97 -9.71 3.05
C LYS A 183 28.84 -10.91 3.99
N ASN A 184 27.80 -10.91 4.83
CA ASN A 184 27.50 -11.92 5.84
C ASN A 184 25.99 -12.22 5.83
N PRO A 185 25.55 -13.25 5.07
CA PRO A 185 24.17 -13.71 5.05
C PRO A 185 23.64 -14.17 6.40
N ASP A 186 24.49 -14.81 7.22
CA ASP A 186 24.08 -15.46 8.47
C ASP A 186 23.73 -14.43 9.55
N PHE A 187 24.47 -13.32 9.61
CA PHE A 187 24.11 -12.17 10.43
C PHE A 187 22.70 -11.65 10.12
N ILE A 188 22.36 -11.52 8.84
CA ILE A 188 21.03 -11.05 8.45
C ILE A 188 19.95 -12.07 8.77
N VAL A 189 20.22 -13.37 8.59
CA VAL A 189 19.29 -14.41 9.06
C VAL A 189 19.04 -14.29 10.57
N ARG A 190 20.08 -14.10 11.38
CA ARG A 190 19.94 -13.89 12.83
C ARG A 190 19.10 -12.65 13.15
N PHE A 191 19.35 -11.53 12.49
CA PHE A 191 18.56 -10.31 12.62
C PHE A 191 17.08 -10.53 12.24
N LEU A 192 16.81 -11.20 11.12
CA LEU A 192 15.43 -11.42 10.67
C LEU A 192 14.64 -12.34 11.61
N LYS A 193 15.31 -13.27 12.29
CA LYS A 193 14.68 -14.10 13.34
C LYS A 193 14.26 -13.29 14.58
N LEU A 194 14.81 -12.10 14.77
CA LEU A 194 14.35 -11.16 15.80
C LEU A 194 13.00 -10.55 15.43
N LEU A 195 12.69 -10.43 14.13
CA LEU A 195 11.44 -9.87 13.65
C LEU A 195 10.31 -10.84 13.93
N LYS A 196 9.45 -10.54 14.91
CA LYS A 196 8.35 -11.41 15.28
C LYS A 196 7.09 -11.10 14.45
N PRO A 197 6.20 -12.09 14.26
CA PRO A 197 4.85 -11.89 13.71
C PRO A 197 4.12 -10.74 14.41
N ARG A 198 3.26 -10.04 13.66
CA ARG A 198 2.49 -8.92 14.20
C ARG A 198 1.51 -9.35 15.28
N GLU A 199 1.06 -10.60 15.26
CA GLU A 199 0.10 -11.14 16.23
C GLU A 199 0.71 -11.35 17.62
N LEU A 200 2.03 -11.55 17.72
CA LEU A 200 2.74 -11.56 19.01
C LEU A 200 2.76 -10.18 19.69
N ASN A 201 2.43 -9.09 18.96
CA ASN A 201 2.17 -7.77 19.56
C ASN A 201 0.96 -7.75 20.48
N ALA A 202 0.10 -8.77 20.44
CA ALA A 202 -1.04 -8.86 21.34
C ALA A 202 -0.57 -9.04 22.80
N THR A 203 0.61 -9.63 23.03
CA THR A 203 1.10 -9.97 24.38
C THR A 203 2.41 -9.29 24.76
N GLU A 204 3.28 -8.97 23.81
CA GLU A 204 4.57 -8.31 24.09
C GLU A 204 4.78 -7.09 23.20
N ARG A 205 5.25 -5.99 23.80
CA ARG A 205 5.58 -4.77 23.08
C ARG A 205 7.07 -4.74 22.73
N THR A 206 7.39 -4.83 21.44
CA THR A 206 8.77 -4.73 20.94
C THR A 206 8.85 -4.06 19.56
N PRO A 207 9.87 -3.22 19.29
CA PRO A 207 10.10 -2.63 17.95
C PRO A 207 10.35 -3.66 16.85
N PHE A 208 10.70 -4.91 17.20
CA PHE A 208 10.91 -5.97 16.23
C PHE A 208 9.63 -6.65 15.74
N ALA A 209 8.48 -6.40 16.35
CA ALA A 209 7.22 -7.01 15.97
C ALA A 209 6.49 -6.26 14.82
N ILE A 210 7.27 -5.68 13.92
CA ILE A 210 6.81 -5.07 12.66
C ILE A 210 6.50 -6.11 11.57
N GLY A 211 6.85 -7.38 11.80
CA GLY A 211 6.80 -8.46 10.81
C GLY A 211 7.93 -8.40 9.79
N ILE A 212 8.04 -9.44 8.96
CA ILE A 212 9.11 -9.58 7.97
C ILE A 212 8.78 -8.93 6.61
N ASP A 213 7.58 -8.38 6.43
CA ASP A 213 7.12 -7.86 5.13
C ASP A 213 7.89 -6.64 4.61
N ARG A 214 8.48 -5.82 5.49
CA ARG A 214 9.37 -4.70 5.11
C ARG A 214 10.52 -5.17 4.21
N TYR A 215 10.81 -6.46 4.27
CA TYR A 215 11.95 -7.13 3.69
C TYR A 215 11.60 -8.06 2.52
N LYS A 216 10.33 -8.08 2.09
CA LYS A 216 9.81 -8.94 1.01
C LYS A 216 10.64 -8.93 -0.27
N SER A 217 11.21 -7.78 -0.66
CA SER A 217 12.05 -7.64 -1.87
C SER A 217 13.38 -8.40 -1.80
N PHE A 218 13.82 -8.79 -0.60
CA PHE A 218 15.04 -9.58 -0.43
C PHE A 218 14.75 -11.03 -0.06
N LEU A 219 13.64 -11.37 0.63
CA LEU A 219 13.38 -12.73 1.15
C LEU A 219 13.57 -13.83 0.08
N PRO A 220 13.05 -13.70 -1.16
CA PRO A 220 13.26 -14.70 -2.21
C PRO A 220 14.73 -14.94 -2.58
N LYS A 221 15.64 -14.00 -2.27
CA LYS A 221 17.08 -14.16 -2.54
C LYS A 221 17.76 -15.13 -1.57
N LEU A 222 17.15 -15.39 -0.41
CA LEU A 222 17.64 -16.39 0.55
C LEU A 222 17.58 -17.80 -0.04
N ILE A 223 16.57 -18.11 -0.85
CA ILE A 223 16.38 -19.44 -1.46
C ILE A 223 17.63 -19.94 -2.19
N LYS A 224 18.38 -19.03 -2.85
CA LYS A 224 19.58 -19.40 -3.60
C LYS A 224 20.77 -19.80 -2.74
N LYS A 225 20.90 -19.26 -1.51
CA LYS A 225 22.11 -19.40 -0.66
C LYS A 225 21.87 -19.99 0.74
N ARG A 226 20.64 -19.87 1.25
CA ARG A 226 20.20 -20.14 2.62
C ARG A 226 18.73 -20.58 2.62
N LEU A 227 18.42 -21.64 1.87
CA LEU A 227 17.07 -22.17 1.75
C LEU A 227 16.45 -22.54 3.10
N GLU A 228 17.21 -23.20 3.97
CA GLU A 228 16.74 -23.60 5.30
C GLU A 228 16.40 -22.38 6.19
N ALA A 229 17.19 -21.31 6.09
CA ALA A 229 16.87 -20.07 6.79
C ALA A 229 15.58 -19.43 6.25
N PHE A 230 15.34 -19.48 4.94
CA PHE A 230 14.11 -18.99 4.35
C PHE A 230 12.88 -19.76 4.85
N VAL A 231 12.98 -21.10 4.90
CA VAL A 231 11.95 -21.98 5.47
C VAL A 231 11.68 -21.63 6.93
N VAL A 232 12.72 -21.57 7.76
CA VAL A 232 12.59 -21.20 9.19
C VAL A 232 11.95 -19.83 9.37
N LEU A 233 12.30 -18.85 8.53
CA LEU A 233 11.66 -17.52 8.58
C LEU A 233 10.18 -17.59 8.20
N CYS A 234 9.80 -18.34 7.16
CA CYS A 234 8.38 -18.51 6.82
C CYS A 234 7.61 -19.19 7.96
N GLU A 235 8.21 -20.18 8.62
CA GLU A 235 7.58 -20.92 9.72
C GLU A 235 7.48 -20.11 11.02
N ILE A 236 8.46 -19.25 11.33
CA ILE A 236 8.35 -18.28 12.43
C ILE A 236 7.14 -17.36 12.21
N HIS A 237 6.81 -17.09 10.95
CA HIS A 237 5.71 -16.24 10.50
C HIS A 237 4.51 -17.04 9.98
N GLU A 238 4.28 -18.27 10.44
CA GLU A 238 3.22 -19.12 9.90
C GLU A 238 1.81 -18.53 10.09
N THR A 239 1.57 -17.78 11.16
CA THR A 239 0.27 -17.17 11.44
C THR A 239 0.01 -15.91 10.59
N ASP A 240 1.07 -15.18 10.24
CA ASP A 240 1.05 -14.03 9.32
C ASP A 240 2.18 -14.18 8.27
N PRO A 241 2.00 -15.08 7.26
CA PRO A 241 3.05 -15.41 6.30
C PRO A 241 3.48 -14.22 5.44
N PRO A 242 4.75 -14.17 5.02
CA PRO A 242 5.24 -13.09 4.19
C PRO A 242 4.46 -13.01 2.88
N ASN A 243 4.00 -11.81 2.53
CA ASN A 243 3.27 -11.58 1.28
C ASN A 243 4.27 -11.48 0.09
N ILE A 244 4.72 -12.64 -0.38
CA ILE A 244 5.68 -12.80 -1.48
C ILE A 244 5.19 -13.82 -2.51
N VAL A 245 5.49 -13.56 -3.78
CA VAL A 245 5.40 -14.55 -4.86
C VAL A 245 6.78 -14.77 -5.44
N LEU A 246 7.24 -16.03 -5.50
CA LEU A 246 8.56 -16.35 -6.02
C LEU A 246 8.63 -16.17 -7.54
N SER A 247 9.73 -15.62 -8.03
CA SER A 247 10.06 -15.71 -9.46
C SER A 247 10.18 -17.17 -9.90
N ASN A 248 9.87 -17.47 -11.16
CA ASN A 248 9.99 -18.81 -11.75
C ASN A 248 11.29 -19.54 -11.36
N THR A 249 12.44 -18.87 -11.45
CA THR A 249 13.74 -19.45 -11.08
C THR A 249 13.84 -19.82 -9.59
N CYS A 250 13.33 -18.99 -8.69
CA CYS A 250 13.35 -19.30 -7.26
C CYS A 250 12.33 -20.39 -6.90
N ALA A 251 11.18 -20.40 -7.56
CA ALA A 251 10.17 -21.45 -7.39
C ALA A 251 10.73 -22.82 -7.81
N GLU A 252 11.42 -22.91 -8.95
CA GLU A 252 12.08 -24.15 -9.40
C GLU A 252 13.14 -24.65 -8.41
N ILE A 253 13.96 -23.75 -7.86
CA ILE A 253 14.96 -24.13 -6.83
C ILE A 253 14.26 -24.62 -5.56
N PHE A 254 13.19 -23.94 -5.12
CA PHE A 254 12.43 -24.33 -3.94
C PHE A 254 11.77 -25.70 -4.14
N LEU A 255 11.08 -25.90 -5.26
CA LEU A 255 10.45 -27.19 -5.59
C LEU A 255 11.48 -28.31 -5.69
N LYS A 256 12.69 -28.05 -6.22
CA LYS A 256 13.74 -29.09 -6.31
C LYS A 256 14.37 -29.45 -4.97
N LYS A 257 14.56 -28.49 -4.06
CA LYS A 257 15.37 -28.69 -2.84
C LYS A 257 14.58 -28.67 -1.53
N ALA A 258 13.39 -28.10 -1.53
CA ALA A 258 12.55 -27.87 -0.36
C ALA A 258 11.12 -28.44 -0.53
N GLN A 259 10.88 -29.31 -1.52
CA GLN A 259 9.57 -29.95 -1.73
C GLN A 259 8.99 -30.57 -0.45
N LYS A 260 9.84 -31.20 0.37
CA LYS A 260 9.47 -31.79 1.67
C LYS A 260 8.76 -30.80 2.61
N TYR A 261 9.12 -29.52 2.57
CA TYR A 261 8.50 -28.48 3.40
C TYR A 261 7.12 -28.09 2.87
N LEU A 262 6.96 -28.01 1.55
CA LEU A 262 5.65 -27.80 0.91
C LEU A 262 4.69 -28.95 1.24
N ILE A 263 5.16 -30.20 1.17
CA ILE A 263 4.34 -31.38 1.52
C ILE A 263 3.94 -31.35 3.00
N LYS A 264 4.88 -30.98 3.89
CA LYS A 264 4.62 -30.91 5.33
C LYS A 264 3.66 -29.76 5.72
N LYS A 265 3.77 -28.60 5.06
CA LYS A 265 2.95 -27.40 5.33
C LYS A 265 2.40 -26.76 4.04
N PRO A 266 1.44 -27.40 3.37
CA PRO A 266 0.94 -26.93 2.06
C PRO A 266 0.38 -25.50 2.11
N LEU A 267 -0.43 -25.17 3.11
CA LEU A 267 -1.09 -23.86 3.25
C LEU A 267 -0.10 -22.69 3.33
N LEU A 268 1.06 -22.89 3.98
CA LEU A 268 2.08 -21.87 4.14
C LEU A 268 2.77 -21.55 2.80
N TYR A 269 3.15 -22.59 2.06
CA TYR A 269 4.02 -22.44 0.88
C TYR A 269 3.25 -22.30 -0.44
N ILE A 270 2.00 -22.77 -0.52
CA ILE A 270 1.18 -22.69 -1.76
C ILE A 270 1.00 -21.23 -2.22
N ARG A 271 0.85 -20.30 -1.27
CA ARG A 271 0.65 -18.86 -1.54
C ARG A 271 1.90 -18.17 -2.06
N ILE A 272 3.07 -18.76 -1.79
CA ILE A 272 4.39 -18.22 -2.14
C ILE A 272 4.83 -18.69 -3.55
N LEU A 273 4.34 -19.85 -3.99
CA LEU A 273 4.71 -20.46 -5.25
C LEU A 273 3.79 -19.99 -6.40
N PRO A 274 4.34 -19.71 -7.59
CA PRO A 274 3.52 -19.51 -8.78
C PRO A 274 2.68 -20.77 -9.07
N PRO A 275 1.34 -20.68 -9.13
CA PRO A 275 0.48 -21.85 -9.31
C PRO A 275 0.82 -22.70 -10.54
N LYS A 276 1.24 -22.06 -11.64
CA LYS A 276 1.65 -22.72 -12.90
C LYS A 276 2.89 -23.63 -12.78
N LYS A 277 3.64 -23.56 -11.68
CA LYS A 277 4.88 -24.33 -11.48
C LYS A 277 4.66 -25.60 -10.67
N ILE A 278 3.49 -25.78 -10.09
CA ILE A 278 3.12 -27.00 -9.38
C ILE A 278 2.55 -27.94 -10.44
N ASN A 279 3.24 -29.06 -10.67
CA ASN A 279 2.76 -30.07 -11.61
C ASN A 279 1.58 -30.85 -10.99
N GLU A 280 0.95 -31.67 -11.81
CA GLU A 280 -0.24 -32.43 -11.44
C GLU A 280 0.02 -33.34 -10.23
N ASP A 281 1.02 -34.23 -10.32
CA ASP A 281 1.38 -35.19 -9.26
C ASP A 281 1.66 -34.51 -7.91
N LEU A 282 2.39 -33.39 -7.92
CA LEU A 282 2.68 -32.66 -6.70
C LEU A 282 1.42 -32.01 -6.14
N MET A 283 0.56 -31.44 -6.99
CA MET A 283 -0.71 -30.86 -6.55
C MET A 283 -1.58 -31.93 -5.89
N GLU A 284 -1.75 -33.09 -6.51
CA GLU A 284 -2.52 -34.21 -5.93
C GLU A 284 -1.97 -34.62 -4.56
N SER A 285 -0.64 -34.67 -4.40
CA SER A 285 -0.02 -35.05 -3.13
C SER A 285 -0.23 -34.05 -2.00
N ILE A 286 -0.32 -32.75 -2.29
CA ILE A 286 -0.41 -31.69 -1.26
C ILE A 286 -1.84 -31.20 -1.03
N PHE A 287 -2.74 -31.42 -1.98
CA PHE A 287 -4.09 -30.88 -1.97
C PHE A 287 -4.93 -31.30 -0.73
N PRO A 288 -4.87 -32.55 -0.23
CA PRO A 288 -5.56 -32.91 1.02
C PRO A 288 -5.12 -32.06 2.24
N GLY A 289 -3.86 -31.62 2.25
CA GLY A 289 -3.32 -30.72 3.27
C GLY A 289 -3.68 -29.24 3.09
N LEU A 290 -4.31 -28.86 1.97
CA LEU A 290 -4.85 -27.53 1.71
C LEU A 290 -6.29 -27.36 2.20
N LEU A 291 -7.00 -28.46 2.46
CA LEU A 291 -8.32 -28.41 3.08
C LEU A 291 -8.19 -27.95 4.54
N PRO A 292 -9.14 -27.18 5.09
CA PRO A 292 -9.13 -26.78 6.50
C PRO A 292 -9.21 -27.99 7.43
N ALA A 293 -8.77 -27.84 8.69
CA ALA A 293 -8.84 -28.92 9.67
C ALA A 293 -10.29 -29.28 10.01
N GLU A 294 -11.15 -28.27 10.17
CA GLU A 294 -12.57 -28.45 10.51
C GLU A 294 -13.47 -28.30 9.28
N ILE A 295 -14.50 -29.14 9.19
CA ILE A 295 -15.52 -29.11 8.12
C ILE A 295 -16.35 -27.81 8.16
N SER A 296 -16.53 -27.20 9.33
CA SER A 296 -17.20 -25.90 9.52
C SER A 296 -16.50 -24.76 8.79
N SER A 297 -15.16 -24.83 8.67
CA SER A 297 -14.32 -23.83 8.03
C SER A 297 -14.13 -24.08 6.53
N PHE A 298 -14.73 -25.14 5.99
CA PHE A 298 -14.62 -25.47 4.57
C PHE A 298 -15.40 -24.49 3.69
N ASN A 299 -14.73 -24.01 2.64
CA ASN A 299 -15.33 -23.15 1.61
C ASN A 299 -14.91 -23.66 0.22
N THR A 300 -15.89 -24.13 -0.54
CA THR A 300 -15.67 -24.76 -1.85
C THR A 300 -14.88 -23.87 -2.82
N ASP A 301 -15.28 -22.62 -2.98
CA ASP A 301 -14.67 -21.70 -3.95
C ASP A 301 -13.21 -21.37 -3.60
N SER A 302 -12.93 -21.19 -2.31
CA SER A 302 -11.57 -20.93 -1.80
C SER A 302 -10.64 -22.12 -2.08
N VAL A 303 -11.16 -23.35 -1.94
CA VAL A 303 -10.39 -24.58 -2.20
C VAL A 303 -10.22 -24.80 -3.70
N LEU A 304 -11.26 -24.58 -4.51
CA LEU A 304 -11.19 -24.65 -5.98
C LEU A 304 -10.20 -23.65 -6.57
N ALA A 305 -9.99 -22.50 -5.92
CA ALA A 305 -9.00 -21.51 -6.34
C ALA A 305 -7.57 -22.08 -6.38
N TYR A 306 -7.21 -23.02 -5.50
CA TYR A 306 -5.91 -23.71 -5.54
C TYR A 306 -5.75 -24.56 -6.80
N LEU A 307 -6.86 -25.09 -7.34
CA LEU A 307 -6.91 -25.91 -8.54
C LEU A 307 -7.07 -25.10 -9.83
N LYS A 308 -6.90 -23.77 -9.82
CA LYS A 308 -7.10 -22.93 -11.01
C LYS A 308 -6.37 -23.44 -12.27
N HIS A 309 -5.13 -23.91 -12.11
CA HIS A 309 -4.28 -24.43 -13.20
C HIS A 309 -4.24 -25.97 -13.32
N PHE A 310 -5.04 -26.68 -12.50
CA PHE A 310 -5.16 -28.13 -12.57
C PHE A 310 -6.09 -28.54 -13.74
N PRO A 311 -5.93 -29.73 -14.36
CA PRO A 311 -6.82 -30.20 -15.43
C PRO A 311 -8.29 -30.17 -15.01
N ARG A 312 -9.15 -29.54 -15.82
CA ARG A 312 -10.56 -29.25 -15.47
C ARG A 312 -11.36 -30.52 -15.17
N ASP A 313 -11.16 -31.55 -15.99
CA ASP A 313 -11.76 -32.87 -15.91
C ASP A 313 -11.43 -33.61 -14.59
N LYS A 314 -10.27 -33.33 -14.00
CA LYS A 314 -9.81 -34.00 -12.76
C LYS A 314 -10.13 -33.22 -11.48
N LYS A 315 -10.56 -31.95 -11.58
CA LYS A 315 -10.78 -31.08 -10.40
C LYS A 315 -11.84 -31.63 -9.45
N TYR A 316 -12.96 -32.06 -10.03
CA TYR A 316 -14.10 -32.56 -9.26
C TYR A 316 -13.72 -33.83 -8.49
N ASP A 317 -13.14 -34.81 -9.18
CA ASP A 317 -12.71 -36.07 -8.58
C ASP A 317 -11.70 -35.87 -7.45
N LEU A 318 -10.69 -35.00 -7.66
CA LEU A 318 -9.71 -34.70 -6.63
C LEU A 318 -10.34 -34.02 -5.41
N LEU A 319 -11.27 -33.09 -5.63
CA LEU A 319 -12.00 -32.42 -4.56
C LEU A 319 -12.86 -33.39 -3.76
N CYS A 320 -13.69 -34.20 -4.41
CA CYS A 320 -14.56 -35.16 -3.74
C CYS A 320 -13.77 -36.23 -2.99
N LYS A 321 -12.74 -36.81 -3.61
CA LYS A 321 -11.86 -37.80 -2.94
C LYS A 321 -11.18 -37.19 -1.72
N SER A 322 -10.65 -35.97 -1.83
CA SER A 322 -9.97 -35.31 -0.71
C SER A 322 -10.92 -34.91 0.40
N TYR A 323 -12.11 -34.43 0.06
CA TYR A 323 -13.16 -34.09 1.01
C TYR A 323 -13.65 -35.31 1.79
N LYS A 324 -13.99 -36.39 1.07
CA LYS A 324 -14.45 -37.66 1.64
C LYS A 324 -13.39 -38.30 2.54
N ASN A 325 -12.13 -38.32 2.09
CA ASN A 325 -11.03 -38.88 2.87
C ASN A 325 -10.75 -38.09 4.16
N LYS A 326 -10.98 -36.77 4.15
CA LYS A 326 -10.64 -35.89 5.28
C LYS A 326 -11.76 -35.73 6.30
N TYR A 327 -13.01 -35.62 5.83
CA TYR A 327 -14.16 -35.33 6.68
C TYR A 327 -15.13 -36.51 6.82
N HIS A 328 -14.90 -37.61 6.11
CA HIS A 328 -15.78 -38.79 6.10
C HIS A 328 -17.24 -38.45 5.73
N ALA A 329 -17.43 -37.42 4.91
CA ALA A 329 -18.72 -36.95 4.42
C ALA A 329 -18.64 -36.75 2.89
N ASP A 330 -19.78 -36.88 2.20
CA ASP A 330 -19.84 -36.60 0.77
C ASP A 330 -20.05 -35.11 0.52
N LEU A 331 -19.31 -34.55 -0.45
CA LEU A 331 -19.24 -33.10 -0.68
C LEU A 331 -20.60 -32.49 -1.02
N LEU A 332 -21.41 -33.23 -1.78
CA LEU A 332 -22.68 -32.78 -2.34
C LEU A 332 -23.86 -32.91 -1.37
N ASP A 333 -23.72 -33.65 -0.26
CA ASP A 333 -24.78 -33.85 0.73
C ASP A 333 -25.14 -32.54 1.45
N GLU A 334 -24.17 -31.63 1.56
CA GLU A 334 -24.30 -30.38 2.27
C GLU A 334 -24.47 -29.22 1.27
N THR A 335 -25.64 -28.59 1.27
CA THR A 335 -26.02 -27.60 0.25
C THR A 335 -25.12 -26.37 0.25
N LYS A 336 -24.52 -25.99 1.39
CA LYS A 336 -23.57 -24.87 1.46
C LYS A 336 -22.31 -25.09 0.61
N ASN A 337 -21.97 -26.35 0.31
CA ASN A 337 -20.80 -26.69 -0.51
C ASN A 337 -21.09 -26.58 -2.01
N VAL A 338 -22.37 -26.61 -2.41
CA VAL A 338 -22.79 -26.55 -3.82
C VAL A 338 -22.75 -25.09 -4.28
N THR A 339 -21.62 -24.69 -4.83
CA THR A 339 -21.43 -23.35 -5.38
C THR A 339 -21.58 -23.32 -6.90
N PRO A 340 -21.85 -22.16 -7.51
CA PRO A 340 -21.81 -21.98 -8.96
C PRO A 340 -20.54 -22.51 -9.63
N ALA A 341 -19.38 -22.38 -8.97
CA ALA A 341 -18.11 -22.87 -9.48
C ALA A 341 -18.03 -24.40 -9.46
N LEU A 342 -18.60 -25.05 -8.43
CA LEU A 342 -18.69 -26.51 -8.36
C LEU A 342 -19.67 -27.06 -9.41
N LEU A 343 -20.84 -26.44 -9.58
CA LEU A 343 -21.85 -26.86 -10.56
C LEU A 343 -21.31 -26.90 -12.00
N GLN A 344 -20.37 -26.01 -12.35
CA GLN A 344 -19.70 -26.01 -13.67
C GLN A 344 -18.73 -27.19 -13.88
N LEU A 345 -18.42 -27.95 -12.83
CA LEU A 345 -17.56 -29.13 -12.84
C LEU A 345 -18.35 -30.44 -12.70
N LEU A 346 -19.62 -30.37 -12.32
CA LEU A 346 -20.46 -31.56 -12.13
C LEU A 346 -20.94 -32.15 -13.46
N PRO A 347 -21.17 -33.48 -13.51
CA PRO A 347 -21.96 -34.11 -14.56
C PRO A 347 -23.35 -33.47 -14.69
N ALA A 348 -23.93 -33.49 -15.89
CA ALA A 348 -25.19 -32.81 -16.18
C ALA A 348 -26.34 -33.24 -15.23
N GLU A 349 -26.47 -34.53 -14.95
CA GLU A 349 -27.51 -35.07 -14.06
C GLU A 349 -27.41 -34.50 -12.64
N GLU A 350 -26.23 -34.60 -12.01
CA GLU A 350 -26.01 -34.08 -10.66
C GLU A 350 -26.11 -32.54 -10.61
N ARG A 351 -25.61 -31.86 -11.64
CA ARG A 351 -25.74 -30.40 -11.76
C ARG A 351 -27.20 -29.96 -11.77
N ILE A 352 -28.04 -30.62 -12.58
CA ILE A 352 -29.47 -30.30 -12.70
C ILE A 352 -30.19 -30.61 -11.39
N LYS A 353 -29.94 -31.78 -10.81
CA LYS A 353 -30.52 -32.20 -9.52
C LYS A 353 -30.23 -31.17 -8.42
N HIS A 354 -28.97 -30.79 -8.25
CA HIS A 354 -28.59 -29.81 -7.23
C HIS A 354 -29.04 -28.38 -7.55
N ALA A 355 -29.15 -28.00 -8.81
CA ALA A 355 -29.77 -26.73 -9.19
C ALA A 355 -31.25 -26.68 -8.80
N LYS A 356 -32.02 -27.74 -9.05
CA LYS A 356 -33.45 -27.84 -8.64
C LYS A 356 -33.61 -27.74 -7.13
N ILE A 357 -32.82 -28.51 -6.37
CA ILE A 357 -32.80 -28.42 -4.89
C ILE A 357 -32.57 -26.97 -4.46
N ASN A 358 -31.54 -26.29 -4.96
CA ASN A 358 -31.23 -24.91 -4.57
C ASN A 358 -32.27 -23.87 -5.01
N ILE A 359 -33.03 -24.12 -6.09
CA ILE A 359 -34.15 -23.25 -6.50
C ILE A 359 -35.33 -23.41 -5.54
N GLU A 360 -35.69 -24.65 -5.21
CA GLU A 360 -36.73 -24.94 -4.22
C GLU A 360 -36.38 -24.30 -2.88
N LYS A 361 -35.11 -24.42 -2.46
CA LYS A 361 -34.59 -23.76 -1.26
C LYS A 361 -34.81 -22.26 -1.27
N GLN A 362 -34.39 -21.59 -2.34
CA GLN A 362 -34.55 -20.13 -2.46
C GLN A 362 -36.00 -19.68 -2.41
N ASN A 363 -36.91 -20.43 -3.02
CA ASN A 363 -38.34 -20.12 -3.03
C ASN A 363 -38.97 -20.26 -1.63
N LEU A 364 -38.46 -21.18 -0.80
CA LEU A 364 -38.90 -21.37 0.59
C LEU A 364 -38.37 -20.30 1.55
N LEU A 365 -37.19 -19.73 1.26
CA LEU A 365 -36.47 -18.79 2.11
C LEU A 365 -36.89 -17.31 1.99
N SER A 366 -37.63 -16.91 0.96
CA SER A 366 -37.77 -15.49 0.59
C SER A 366 -39.21 -15.00 0.47
N GLU A 367 -39.76 -14.43 1.54
CA GLU A 367 -40.93 -13.53 1.45
C GLU A 367 -40.52 -12.13 0.97
N GLU A 368 -39.31 -11.64 1.26
CA GLU A 368 -38.84 -10.34 0.76
C GLU A 368 -37.30 -10.34 0.70
N ILE A 369 -36.67 -10.43 -0.50
CA ILE A 369 -35.39 -9.79 -0.92
C ILE A 369 -35.01 -10.21 -2.35
N HIS A 370 -34.66 -9.20 -3.16
CA HIS A 370 -34.29 -9.20 -4.57
C HIS A 370 -33.03 -10.02 -4.98
N TYR A 371 -33.12 -11.36 -5.12
CA TYR A 371 -32.09 -12.14 -5.83
C TYR A 371 -32.48 -12.57 -7.26
N GLU A 372 -33.73 -12.37 -7.64
CA GLU A 372 -34.26 -12.74 -8.96
C GLU A 372 -33.56 -12.00 -10.12
N TYR A 373 -33.02 -10.81 -9.84
CA TYR A 373 -32.32 -9.93 -10.79
C TYR A 373 -30.86 -9.69 -10.37
N THR A 374 -30.08 -10.75 -10.22
CA THR A 374 -28.64 -10.64 -9.97
C THR A 374 -27.86 -10.32 -11.26
N MET A 375 -27.01 -9.29 -11.23
CA MET A 375 -26.01 -9.04 -12.28
C MET A 375 -24.97 -10.17 -12.36
N ASP A 376 -24.77 -10.90 -11.26
CA ASP A 376 -23.96 -12.12 -11.21
C ASP A 376 -24.81 -13.32 -11.65
N TYR A 377 -25.02 -13.44 -12.96
CA TYR A 377 -25.81 -14.51 -13.60
C TYR A 377 -25.28 -15.91 -13.28
N LYS A 378 -24.02 -16.05 -12.86
CA LYS A 378 -23.45 -17.34 -12.42
C LYS A 378 -24.06 -17.80 -11.11
N ARG A 379 -24.58 -16.89 -10.28
CA ARG A 379 -25.27 -17.24 -9.03
C ARG A 379 -26.75 -17.54 -9.21
N ALA A 380 -27.31 -17.33 -10.41
CA ALA A 380 -28.68 -17.66 -10.70
C ALA A 380 -28.81 -19.17 -10.97
N TRP A 381 -29.40 -19.92 -10.05
CA TRP A 381 -29.51 -21.38 -10.15
C TRP A 381 -30.29 -21.84 -11.39
N ILE A 382 -31.25 -21.03 -11.86
CA ILE A 382 -32.00 -21.28 -13.10
C ILE A 382 -31.07 -21.47 -14.32
N CYS A 383 -29.88 -20.88 -14.30
CA CYS A 383 -28.89 -21.02 -15.37
C CYS A 383 -28.34 -22.43 -15.54
N TYR A 384 -28.51 -23.28 -14.53
CA TYR A 384 -27.96 -24.64 -14.49
C TYR A 384 -29.00 -25.72 -14.82
N LEU A 385 -30.24 -25.32 -15.09
CA LEU A 385 -31.31 -26.19 -15.57
C LEU A 385 -31.20 -26.42 -17.09
N PRO A 386 -31.90 -27.46 -17.62
CA PRO A 386 -32.02 -27.67 -19.05
C PRO A 386 -32.59 -26.44 -19.78
N VAL A 387 -32.14 -26.24 -21.01
CA VAL A 387 -32.53 -25.09 -21.87
C VAL A 387 -34.05 -24.97 -22.02
N ASN A 388 -34.73 -26.09 -22.25
CA ASN A 388 -36.18 -26.18 -22.44
C ASN A 388 -36.98 -25.85 -21.17
N GLU A 389 -36.39 -25.96 -19.98
CA GLU A 389 -37.01 -25.54 -18.72
C GLU A 389 -36.68 -24.06 -18.42
N ALA A 390 -35.41 -23.66 -18.52
CA ALA A 390 -34.93 -22.34 -18.08
C ALA A 390 -35.33 -21.19 -19.00
N ILE A 391 -35.11 -21.32 -20.32
CA ILE A 391 -35.30 -20.20 -21.27
C ILE A 391 -36.76 -19.71 -21.30
N PRO A 392 -37.80 -20.58 -21.35
CA PRO A 392 -39.19 -20.11 -21.33
C PRO A 392 -39.53 -19.28 -20.09
N VAL A 393 -39.07 -19.72 -18.92
CA VAL A 393 -39.28 -19.01 -17.65
C VAL A 393 -38.59 -17.65 -17.66
N ILE A 394 -37.33 -17.58 -18.13
CA ILE A 394 -36.59 -16.31 -18.20
C ILE A 394 -37.26 -15.34 -19.19
N LYS A 395 -37.74 -15.83 -20.35
CA LYS A 395 -38.50 -15.00 -21.31
C LYS A 395 -39.78 -14.44 -20.71
N GLU A 396 -40.52 -15.24 -19.94
CA GLU A 396 -41.71 -14.78 -19.24
C GLU A 396 -41.38 -13.63 -18.26
N LYS A 397 -40.29 -13.77 -17.50
CA LYS A 397 -39.80 -12.72 -16.59
C LYS A 397 -39.39 -11.46 -17.33
N ILE A 398 -38.68 -11.58 -18.46
CA ILE A 398 -38.30 -10.42 -19.29
C ILE A 398 -39.56 -9.65 -19.72
N ASN A 399 -40.62 -10.35 -20.11
CA ASN A 399 -41.87 -9.72 -20.58
C ASN A 399 -42.60 -8.94 -19.47
N LYS A 400 -42.45 -9.34 -18.20
CA LYS A 400 -43.05 -8.68 -17.04
C LYS A 400 -42.16 -7.57 -16.45
N THR A 401 -40.92 -7.44 -16.92
CA THR A 401 -39.91 -6.55 -16.32
C THR A 401 -39.88 -5.19 -17.02
N ALA A 402 -40.23 -4.11 -16.31
CA ALA A 402 -40.12 -2.74 -16.84
C ALA A 402 -38.69 -2.16 -16.77
N SER A 403 -37.89 -2.60 -15.78
CA SER A 403 -36.53 -2.09 -15.56
C SER A 403 -35.53 -2.62 -16.59
N GLU A 404 -34.75 -1.72 -17.19
CA GLU A 404 -33.68 -2.08 -18.12
C GLU A 404 -32.54 -2.86 -17.47
N SER A 405 -32.11 -2.48 -16.26
CA SER A 405 -31.06 -3.19 -15.52
C SER A 405 -31.46 -4.64 -15.23
N ASN A 406 -32.75 -4.86 -14.94
CA ASN A 406 -33.27 -6.18 -14.65
C ASN A 406 -33.41 -7.02 -15.93
N ARG A 407 -33.80 -6.40 -17.04
CA ARG A 407 -33.86 -7.07 -18.35
C ARG A 407 -32.49 -7.52 -18.83
N VAL A 408 -31.43 -6.71 -18.67
CA VAL A 408 -30.08 -7.14 -19.03
C VAL A 408 -29.62 -8.33 -18.19
N CYS A 409 -29.88 -8.36 -16.88
CA CYS A 409 -29.57 -9.53 -16.04
C CYS A 409 -30.19 -10.81 -16.59
N LEU A 410 -31.48 -10.77 -16.95
CA LEU A 410 -32.20 -11.92 -17.49
C LEU A 410 -31.68 -12.34 -18.89
N ILE A 411 -31.34 -11.39 -19.75
CA ILE A 411 -30.73 -11.68 -21.06
C ILE A 411 -29.37 -12.39 -20.88
N LEU A 412 -28.54 -11.91 -19.96
CA LEU A 412 -27.26 -12.54 -19.64
C LEU A 412 -27.45 -13.95 -19.05
N GLN A 413 -28.47 -14.16 -18.22
CA GLN A 413 -28.85 -15.50 -17.75
C GLN A 413 -29.22 -16.42 -18.92
N MET A 414 -29.99 -15.97 -19.91
CA MET A 414 -30.30 -16.78 -21.11
C MET A 414 -29.05 -17.18 -21.89
N ILE A 415 -28.12 -16.23 -22.10
CA ILE A 415 -26.85 -16.50 -22.80
C ILE A 415 -26.02 -17.54 -22.03
N TYR A 416 -25.99 -17.43 -20.70
CA TYR A 416 -25.26 -18.32 -19.83
C TYR A 416 -25.91 -19.72 -19.69
N VAL A 417 -27.25 -19.83 -19.70
CA VAL A 417 -27.98 -21.12 -19.79
C VAL A 417 -27.50 -21.92 -21.00
N CYS A 418 -27.38 -21.25 -22.16
CA CYS A 418 -26.91 -21.89 -23.39
C CYS A 418 -25.48 -22.40 -23.22
N LYS A 419 -24.62 -21.64 -22.52
CA LYS A 419 -23.23 -22.03 -22.28
C LYS A 419 -23.11 -23.23 -21.37
N VAL A 420 -23.86 -23.24 -20.27
CA VAL A 420 -23.83 -24.32 -19.27
C VAL A 420 -24.31 -25.65 -19.85
N ASN A 421 -25.30 -25.59 -20.75
CA ASN A 421 -25.84 -26.77 -21.42
C ASN A 421 -25.14 -27.13 -22.74
N GLU A 422 -24.15 -26.34 -23.18
CA GLU A 422 -23.43 -26.54 -24.44
C GLU A 422 -24.37 -26.64 -25.67
N ASP A 423 -25.44 -25.82 -25.68
CA ASP A 423 -26.49 -25.83 -26.71
C ASP A 423 -26.36 -24.62 -27.66
N ASP A 424 -25.77 -24.88 -28.83
CA ASP A 424 -25.50 -23.87 -29.85
C ASP A 424 -26.75 -23.33 -30.56
N ASP A 425 -27.78 -24.17 -30.71
CA ASP A 425 -29.05 -23.78 -31.31
C ASP A 425 -29.85 -22.89 -30.36
N ALA A 426 -29.81 -23.18 -29.05
CA ALA A 426 -30.38 -22.32 -28.03
C ALA A 426 -29.70 -20.94 -27.98
N LEU A 427 -28.37 -20.88 -28.14
CA LEU A 427 -27.66 -19.60 -28.24
C LEU A 427 -28.11 -18.81 -29.47
N SER A 428 -28.20 -19.47 -30.63
CA SER A 428 -28.69 -18.86 -31.86
C SER A 428 -30.11 -18.30 -31.70
N ASN A 429 -31.00 -19.06 -31.06
CA ASN A 429 -32.37 -18.64 -30.77
C ASN A 429 -32.42 -17.47 -29.77
N THR A 430 -31.51 -17.44 -28.79
CA THR A 430 -31.38 -16.36 -27.80
C THR A 430 -30.89 -15.06 -28.44
N LEU A 431 -29.86 -15.11 -29.28
CA LEU A 431 -29.36 -13.95 -30.03
C LEU A 431 -30.40 -13.42 -31.03
N THR A 432 -31.15 -14.32 -31.68
CA THR A 432 -32.27 -13.95 -32.55
C THR A 432 -33.39 -13.27 -31.76
N TYR A 433 -33.73 -13.80 -30.58
CA TYR A 433 -34.69 -13.17 -29.67
C TYR A 433 -34.24 -11.76 -29.25
N PHE A 434 -32.96 -11.58 -28.94
CA PHE A 434 -32.37 -10.28 -28.65
C PHE A 434 -32.55 -9.29 -29.82
N LEU A 435 -32.15 -9.67 -31.03
CA LEU A 435 -32.31 -8.84 -32.23
C LEU A 435 -33.77 -8.43 -32.49
N ASN A 436 -34.71 -9.35 -32.31
CA ASN A 436 -36.11 -9.08 -32.61
C ASN A 436 -36.79 -8.24 -31.54
N ARG A 437 -36.58 -8.57 -30.26
CA ARG A 437 -37.33 -7.99 -29.13
C ARG A 437 -36.63 -6.79 -28.48
N HIS A 438 -35.30 -6.74 -28.54
CA HIS A 438 -34.44 -5.81 -27.81
C HIS A 438 -33.62 -4.89 -28.74
N LYS A 439 -33.97 -4.76 -30.02
CA LYS A 439 -33.33 -3.80 -30.94
C LYS A 439 -33.40 -2.33 -30.51
N ASN A 440 -34.41 -1.98 -29.70
CA ASN A 440 -34.66 -0.60 -29.26
C ASN A 440 -34.01 -0.23 -27.92
N GLU A 441 -33.26 -1.13 -27.28
CA GLU A 441 -32.56 -0.82 -26.01
C GLU A 441 -31.45 0.23 -26.19
N ASN A 442 -30.97 0.80 -25.08
CA ASN A 442 -29.91 1.81 -25.10
C ASN A 442 -28.51 1.21 -25.33
N SER A 443 -27.51 2.06 -25.56
CA SER A 443 -26.12 1.62 -25.83
C SER A 443 -25.53 0.80 -24.68
N TRP A 444 -25.79 1.18 -23.43
CA TRP A 444 -25.25 0.53 -22.25
C TRP A 444 -25.63 -0.96 -22.18
N LEU A 445 -26.88 -1.30 -22.50
CA LEU A 445 -27.33 -2.70 -22.48
C LEU A 445 -26.60 -3.55 -23.53
N PHE A 446 -26.38 -3.02 -24.73
CA PHE A 446 -25.62 -3.71 -25.78
C PHE A 446 -24.16 -3.92 -25.37
N GLU A 447 -23.51 -2.88 -24.83
CA GLU A 447 -22.13 -2.97 -24.31
C GLU A 447 -21.99 -4.07 -23.27
N ARG A 448 -22.95 -4.17 -22.34
CA ARG A 448 -22.99 -5.26 -21.35
C ARG A 448 -23.10 -6.64 -21.99
N VAL A 449 -23.94 -6.79 -23.02
CA VAL A 449 -24.06 -8.07 -23.74
C VAL A 449 -22.76 -8.42 -24.46
N PHE A 450 -22.07 -7.45 -25.07
CA PHE A 450 -20.78 -7.68 -25.72
C PHE A 450 -19.69 -8.11 -24.74
N ASP A 451 -19.55 -7.38 -23.62
CA ASP A 451 -18.57 -7.67 -22.58
C ASP A 451 -18.75 -9.09 -22.03
N GLU A 452 -20.00 -9.49 -21.77
CA GLU A 452 -20.29 -10.80 -21.21
C GLU A 452 -20.21 -11.92 -22.24
N LEU A 453 -20.56 -11.68 -23.51
CA LEU A 453 -20.32 -12.67 -24.57
C LEU A 453 -18.83 -13.03 -24.68
N LEU A 454 -17.94 -12.04 -24.60
CA LEU A 454 -16.49 -12.25 -24.60
C LEU A 454 -15.99 -12.99 -23.35
N GLN A 455 -16.68 -12.86 -22.21
CA GLN A 455 -16.32 -13.59 -20.98
C GLN A 455 -16.85 -15.03 -20.97
N ILE A 456 -18.04 -15.25 -21.54
CA ILE A 456 -18.75 -16.54 -21.49
C ILE A 456 -18.28 -17.47 -22.61
N TYR A 457 -18.02 -16.93 -23.82
CA TYR A 457 -17.67 -17.68 -25.00
C TYR A 457 -16.30 -17.29 -25.56
N ASP A 458 -15.62 -18.26 -26.14
CA ASP A 458 -14.50 -18.02 -27.04
C ASP A 458 -15.06 -17.60 -28.41
N VAL A 459 -15.44 -16.33 -28.51
CA VAL A 459 -16.13 -15.76 -29.68
C VAL A 459 -15.46 -16.13 -31.02
N PRO A 460 -14.12 -16.07 -31.18
CA PRO A 460 -13.45 -16.50 -32.41
C PRO A 460 -13.72 -17.95 -32.88
N HIS A 461 -14.25 -18.83 -32.02
CA HIS A 461 -14.53 -20.23 -32.30
C HIS A 461 -16.03 -20.57 -32.25
N LEU A 462 -16.92 -19.57 -32.21
CA LEU A 462 -18.36 -19.79 -32.38
C LEU A 462 -18.70 -20.26 -33.79
N SER A 463 -19.89 -20.82 -34.00
CA SER A 463 -20.36 -21.20 -35.33
C SER A 463 -20.63 -19.97 -36.22
N GLU A 464 -20.56 -20.17 -37.55
CA GLU A 464 -20.84 -19.10 -38.53
C GLU A 464 -22.22 -18.47 -38.34
N LYS A 465 -23.24 -19.29 -38.04
CA LYS A 465 -24.61 -18.84 -37.74
C LYS A 465 -24.64 -17.90 -36.52
N GLN A 466 -23.98 -18.27 -35.43
CA GLN A 466 -23.92 -17.46 -34.21
C GLN A 466 -23.14 -16.16 -34.44
N ILE A 467 -22.01 -16.22 -35.14
CA ILE A 467 -21.21 -15.03 -35.45
C ILE A 467 -21.97 -14.06 -36.35
N SER A 468 -22.73 -14.56 -37.33
CA SER A 468 -23.59 -13.71 -38.15
C SER A 468 -24.59 -12.93 -37.28
N LEU A 469 -25.22 -13.59 -36.31
CA LEU A 469 -26.16 -12.94 -35.39
C LEU A 469 -25.46 -11.90 -34.49
N VAL A 470 -24.28 -12.22 -33.94
CA VAL A 470 -23.51 -11.25 -33.14
C VAL A 470 -23.09 -10.05 -34.00
N LEU A 471 -22.67 -10.28 -35.24
CA LEU A 471 -22.33 -9.21 -36.18
C LEU A 471 -23.53 -8.32 -36.50
N ASP A 472 -24.72 -8.89 -36.66
CA ASP A 472 -25.94 -8.10 -36.87
C ASP A 472 -26.30 -7.25 -35.65
N ILE A 473 -26.07 -7.75 -34.42
CA ILE A 473 -26.21 -6.96 -33.19
C ILE A 473 -25.19 -5.81 -33.16
N VAL A 474 -23.93 -6.08 -33.52
CA VAL A 474 -22.87 -5.07 -33.58
C VAL A 474 -23.17 -4.00 -34.64
N ARG A 475 -23.66 -4.40 -35.82
CA ARG A 475 -24.10 -3.48 -36.89
C ARG A 475 -25.22 -2.59 -36.41
N LEU A 476 -26.25 -3.16 -35.77
CA LEU A 476 -27.36 -2.40 -35.20
C LEU A 476 -26.87 -1.37 -34.18
N TYR A 477 -25.98 -1.79 -33.28
CA TYR A 477 -25.36 -0.90 -32.29
C TYR A 477 -24.57 0.24 -32.95
N HIS A 478 -23.71 -0.08 -33.91
CA HIS A 478 -22.88 0.89 -34.64
C HIS A 478 -23.74 1.93 -35.36
N VAL A 479 -24.80 1.49 -36.03
CA VAL A 479 -25.75 2.38 -36.72
C VAL A 479 -26.50 3.29 -35.74
N LYS A 480 -26.87 2.81 -34.55
CA LYS A 480 -27.61 3.61 -33.56
C LYS A 480 -26.75 4.63 -32.83
N ASN A 481 -25.49 4.30 -32.56
CA ASN A 481 -24.66 5.05 -31.61
C ASN A 481 -23.50 5.80 -32.27
N GLU A 482 -23.24 5.59 -33.57
CA GLU A 482 -22.14 6.25 -34.30
C GLU A 482 -20.76 5.97 -33.66
N PHE A 483 -20.54 4.75 -33.15
CA PHE A 483 -19.21 4.22 -32.83
C PHE A 483 -19.21 2.69 -32.74
N ALA A 484 -18.03 2.08 -32.91
CA ALA A 484 -17.86 0.63 -32.96
C ALA A 484 -17.43 0.04 -31.59
N PRO A 485 -18.01 -1.09 -31.16
CA PRO A 485 -17.59 -1.80 -29.94
C PRO A 485 -16.29 -2.59 -30.23
N LYS A 486 -15.14 -2.05 -29.79
CA LYS A 486 -13.81 -2.43 -30.29
C LYS A 486 -13.44 -3.88 -29.99
N GLU A 487 -13.74 -4.36 -28.79
CA GLU A 487 -13.32 -5.66 -28.26
C GLU A 487 -14.06 -6.80 -28.97
N ILE A 488 -15.40 -6.73 -29.03
CA ILE A 488 -16.21 -7.75 -29.71
C ILE A 488 -15.95 -7.75 -31.22
N LEU A 489 -15.74 -6.58 -31.82
CA LEU A 489 -15.41 -6.47 -33.24
C LEU A 489 -14.04 -7.09 -33.56
N SER A 490 -13.06 -6.93 -32.67
CA SER A 490 -11.76 -7.60 -32.78
C SER A 490 -11.90 -9.12 -32.72
N ALA A 491 -12.77 -9.64 -31.86
CA ALA A 491 -13.06 -11.08 -31.78
C ALA A 491 -13.74 -11.61 -33.06
N ILE A 492 -14.69 -10.86 -33.64
CA ILE A 492 -15.32 -11.21 -34.93
C ILE A 492 -14.29 -11.16 -36.07
N ILE A 493 -13.39 -10.17 -36.07
CA ILE A 493 -12.28 -10.11 -37.04
C ILE A 493 -11.42 -11.37 -36.92
N HIS A 494 -11.11 -11.82 -35.69
CA HIS A 494 -10.36 -13.06 -35.48
C HIS A 494 -11.10 -14.28 -36.05
N PHE A 495 -12.40 -14.43 -35.78
CA PHE A 495 -13.22 -15.49 -36.39
C PHE A 495 -13.11 -15.48 -37.92
N LYS A 496 -13.31 -14.31 -38.54
CA LYS A 496 -13.26 -14.18 -40.00
C LYS A 496 -11.88 -14.51 -40.56
N LEU A 497 -10.81 -14.13 -39.88
CA LEU A 497 -9.44 -14.46 -40.31
C LEU A 497 -9.13 -15.96 -40.19
N ILE A 498 -9.61 -16.63 -39.14
CA ILE A 498 -9.49 -18.09 -38.99
C ILE A 498 -10.17 -18.81 -40.18
N HIS A 499 -11.30 -18.28 -40.66
CA HIS A 499 -12.11 -18.87 -41.73
C HIS A 499 -11.84 -18.26 -43.13
N ASN A 500 -10.79 -17.45 -43.29
CA ASN A 500 -10.43 -16.77 -44.55
C ASN A 500 -11.58 -15.92 -45.18
N MET A 501 -12.37 -15.25 -44.33
CA MET A 501 -13.47 -14.38 -44.74
C MET A 501 -13.05 -12.89 -44.79
N PRO A 502 -13.72 -12.04 -45.61
CA PRO A 502 -13.40 -10.60 -45.72
C PRO A 502 -13.67 -9.80 -44.43
N ILE A 503 -12.72 -8.94 -44.05
CA ILE A 503 -12.74 -8.12 -42.81
C ILE A 503 -12.85 -6.61 -43.05
N GLU A 504 -12.89 -6.17 -44.30
CA GLU A 504 -12.85 -4.75 -44.71
C GLU A 504 -13.97 -3.93 -44.07
N GLU A 505 -15.18 -4.49 -44.04
CA GLU A 505 -16.35 -3.88 -43.39
C GLU A 505 -16.08 -3.57 -41.90
N LEU A 506 -15.48 -4.52 -41.18
CA LEU A 506 -15.23 -4.43 -39.74
C LEU A 506 -14.10 -3.43 -39.45
N ILE A 507 -13.07 -3.42 -40.29
CA ILE A 507 -11.98 -2.44 -40.22
C ILE A 507 -12.52 -1.02 -40.48
N ASN A 508 -13.44 -0.85 -41.43
CA ASN A 508 -14.09 0.43 -41.67
C ASN A 508 -14.93 0.90 -40.47
N MET A 509 -15.63 0.00 -39.77
CA MET A 509 -16.33 0.33 -38.52
C MET A 509 -15.36 0.81 -37.43
N LEU A 510 -14.19 0.18 -37.26
CA LEU A 510 -13.17 0.61 -36.29
C LEU A 510 -12.60 2.00 -36.61
N LEU A 511 -12.54 2.33 -37.89
CA LEU A 511 -12.13 3.65 -38.37
C LEU A 511 -13.25 4.69 -38.14
N GLY A 512 -14.52 4.30 -38.30
CA GLY A 512 -15.76 5.09 -38.27
C GLY A 512 -15.76 6.42 -37.50
N ASP A 513 -15.42 6.45 -36.21
CA ASP A 513 -15.67 7.63 -35.35
C ASP A 513 -14.57 7.98 -34.32
N ASN A 514 -13.36 7.43 -34.43
CA ASN A 514 -12.26 7.79 -33.53
C ASN A 514 -11.59 9.11 -33.97
N ARG A 515 -12.12 10.27 -33.54
CA ARG A 515 -11.58 11.61 -33.87
C ARG A 515 -10.10 11.80 -33.49
N TRP A 516 -9.56 10.98 -32.57
CA TRP A 516 -8.19 11.16 -32.04
C TRP A 516 -7.46 9.87 -31.63
N TYR A 517 -8.05 8.67 -31.70
CA TYR A 517 -7.35 7.44 -31.24
C TYR A 517 -7.90 6.15 -31.85
N VAL A 518 -7.24 5.65 -32.90
CA VAL A 518 -7.46 4.31 -33.45
C VAL A 518 -6.39 3.36 -32.91
N ASN A 519 -6.80 2.24 -32.30
CA ASN A 519 -5.88 1.16 -31.99
C ASN A 519 -5.70 0.29 -33.24
N PHE A 520 -4.53 0.37 -33.87
CA PHE A 520 -4.20 -0.42 -35.06
C PHE A 520 -3.65 -1.81 -34.73
N ASN A 521 -3.08 -2.00 -33.54
CA ASN A 521 -2.56 -3.28 -33.08
C ASN A 521 -3.68 -4.08 -32.42
N ILE A 522 -4.51 -4.72 -33.24
CA ILE A 522 -5.51 -5.69 -32.79
C ILE A 522 -4.97 -7.11 -33.00
N LEU A 523 -5.39 -8.05 -32.15
CA LEU A 523 -4.94 -9.46 -32.19
C LEU A 523 -3.44 -9.63 -31.98
N GLU A 524 -2.83 -8.85 -31.06
CA GLU A 524 -1.39 -8.89 -30.75
C GLU A 524 -0.85 -10.29 -30.38
N GLU A 525 -1.73 -11.16 -29.88
CA GLU A 525 -1.41 -12.55 -29.52
C GLU A 525 -1.23 -13.46 -30.76
N TYR A 526 -1.73 -13.03 -31.92
CA TYR A 526 -1.71 -13.76 -33.19
C TYR A 526 -1.02 -12.93 -34.29
N PRO A 527 0.32 -12.86 -34.29
CA PRO A 527 1.07 -12.01 -35.21
C PRO A 527 0.73 -12.15 -36.70
N GLN A 528 0.36 -13.35 -37.16
CA GLN A 528 -0.06 -13.58 -38.55
C GLN A 528 -1.37 -12.87 -38.90
N TYR A 529 -2.31 -12.80 -37.95
CA TYR A 529 -3.61 -12.17 -38.11
C TYR A 529 -3.53 -10.66 -37.88
N GLU A 530 -2.76 -10.22 -36.86
CA GLU A 530 -2.43 -8.80 -36.65
C GLU A 530 -1.83 -8.19 -37.94
N ARG A 531 -0.92 -8.90 -38.60
CA ARG A 531 -0.33 -8.44 -39.88
C ARG A 531 -1.39 -8.25 -40.97
N GLN A 532 -2.35 -9.16 -41.10
CA GLN A 532 -3.44 -9.04 -42.08
C GLN A 532 -4.37 -7.86 -41.76
N CYS A 533 -4.66 -7.63 -40.48
CA CYS A 533 -5.39 -6.46 -40.00
C CYS A 533 -4.66 -5.17 -40.37
N LEU A 534 -3.35 -5.08 -40.09
CA LEU A 534 -2.53 -3.90 -40.40
C LEU A 534 -2.53 -3.59 -41.91
N VAL A 535 -2.41 -4.61 -42.77
CA VAL A 535 -2.51 -4.43 -44.24
C VAL A 535 -3.89 -3.90 -44.65
N THR A 536 -4.95 -4.44 -44.05
CA THR A 536 -6.33 -4.00 -44.34
C THR A 536 -6.58 -2.56 -43.86
N PHE A 537 -6.04 -2.20 -42.69
CA PHE A 537 -6.05 -0.82 -42.19
C PHE A 537 -5.35 0.14 -43.15
N ALA A 538 -4.18 -0.20 -43.69
CA ALA A 538 -3.51 0.65 -44.69
C ALA A 538 -4.42 0.94 -45.90
N ASN A 539 -5.03 -0.10 -46.46
CA ASN A 539 -5.94 0.04 -47.61
C ASN A 539 -7.16 0.89 -47.27
N ALA A 540 -7.72 0.74 -46.07
CA ALA A 540 -8.89 1.51 -45.62
C ALA A 540 -8.54 2.98 -45.34
N ILE A 541 -7.40 3.26 -44.70
CA ILE A 541 -6.90 4.62 -44.44
C ILE A 541 -6.66 5.37 -45.76
N GLN A 542 -6.03 4.71 -46.75
CA GLN A 542 -5.73 5.32 -48.04
C GLN A 542 -7.00 5.79 -48.78
N LYS A 543 -8.10 5.05 -48.65
CA LYS A 543 -9.39 5.37 -49.30
C LYS A 543 -10.23 6.37 -48.51
N ARG A 544 -9.84 6.69 -47.27
CA ARG A 544 -10.65 7.50 -46.36
C ARG A 544 -10.42 9.00 -46.55
N SER A 545 -11.50 9.76 -46.60
CA SER A 545 -11.46 11.22 -46.48
C SER A 545 -11.45 11.63 -45.00
N PHE A 546 -10.44 12.39 -44.58
CA PHE A 546 -10.37 12.96 -43.23
C PHE A 546 -10.96 14.38 -43.23
N LYS A 547 -11.75 14.72 -42.21
CA LYS A 547 -12.40 16.04 -42.10
C LYS A 547 -11.42 17.13 -41.69
N LYS A 548 -10.39 16.80 -40.91
CA LYS A 548 -9.36 17.74 -40.46
C LYS A 548 -7.94 17.21 -40.69
N LEU A 549 -7.00 18.12 -40.90
CA LEU A 549 -5.60 17.80 -41.19
C LEU A 549 -4.86 17.21 -39.98
N ASP A 550 -5.11 17.75 -38.79
CA ASP A 550 -4.58 17.26 -37.51
C ASP A 550 -4.99 15.80 -37.24
N GLU A 551 -6.26 15.47 -37.44
CA GLU A 551 -6.80 14.11 -37.32
C GLU A 551 -6.14 13.14 -38.32
N LYS A 552 -5.95 13.58 -39.57
CA LYS A 552 -5.24 12.81 -40.60
C LYS A 552 -3.82 12.50 -40.14
N ILE A 553 -3.06 13.53 -39.77
CA ILE A 553 -1.64 13.39 -39.39
C ILE A 553 -1.49 12.49 -38.16
N TYR A 554 -2.35 12.66 -37.16
CA TYR A 554 -2.33 11.83 -35.95
C TYR A 554 -2.55 10.34 -36.26
N ASN A 555 -3.57 10.01 -37.07
CA ASN A 555 -3.86 8.62 -37.44
C ASN A 555 -2.73 8.00 -38.27
N LEU A 556 -2.14 8.76 -39.19
CA LEU A 556 -0.99 8.30 -39.99
C LEU A 556 0.24 8.02 -39.09
N CYS A 557 0.55 8.94 -38.17
CA CYS A 557 1.65 8.77 -37.22
C CYS A 557 1.44 7.56 -36.30
N SER A 558 0.20 7.36 -35.84
CA SER A 558 -0.19 6.24 -34.98
C SER A 558 -0.12 4.90 -35.72
N TYR A 559 -0.50 4.87 -37.00
CA TYR A 559 -0.38 3.69 -37.85
C TYR A 559 1.09 3.32 -38.10
N VAL A 560 1.96 4.30 -38.36
CA VAL A 560 3.42 4.07 -38.44
C VAL A 560 3.95 3.49 -37.13
N ALA A 561 3.51 4.02 -35.99
CA ALA A 561 3.93 3.49 -34.70
C ALA A 561 3.50 2.02 -34.50
N ALA A 562 2.29 1.69 -34.90
CA ALA A 562 1.75 0.34 -34.82
C ALA A 562 2.53 -0.69 -35.65
N ILE A 563 2.99 -0.31 -36.86
CA ILE A 563 3.84 -1.16 -37.72
C ILE A 563 5.13 -1.57 -37.00
N TYR A 564 5.82 -0.60 -36.39
CA TYR A 564 7.13 -0.86 -35.77
C TYR A 564 7.01 -1.50 -34.39
N ASP A 565 5.95 -1.21 -33.65
CA ASP A 565 5.62 -1.90 -32.40
C ASP A 565 5.33 -3.39 -32.65
N PHE A 566 4.57 -3.71 -33.70
CA PHE A 566 4.37 -5.09 -34.19
C PHE A 566 5.69 -5.82 -34.47
N ASN A 567 6.61 -5.21 -35.22
CA ASN A 567 7.91 -5.80 -35.53
C ASN A 567 8.75 -6.03 -34.25
N ASP A 568 8.81 -5.03 -33.36
CA ASP A 568 9.53 -5.12 -32.09
C ASP A 568 8.98 -6.25 -31.19
N ARG A 569 7.65 -6.41 -31.11
CA ARG A 569 7.01 -7.53 -30.42
C ARG A 569 7.40 -8.88 -31.04
N CYS A 570 7.26 -9.02 -32.36
CA CYS A 570 7.60 -10.26 -33.07
C CYS A 570 9.07 -10.66 -32.86
N LYS A 571 9.98 -9.69 -32.89
CA LYS A 571 11.42 -9.89 -32.67
C LYS A 571 11.73 -10.34 -31.24
N LYS A 572 11.10 -9.73 -30.23
CA LYS A 572 11.24 -10.14 -28.82
C LYS A 572 10.70 -11.56 -28.60
N SER A 573 9.60 -11.91 -29.26
CA SER A 573 8.95 -13.21 -29.17
C SER A 573 9.57 -14.28 -30.09
N ARG A 574 10.56 -13.93 -30.92
CA ARG A 574 11.24 -14.81 -31.89
C ARG A 574 10.29 -15.48 -32.91
N VAL A 575 9.20 -14.80 -33.26
CA VAL A 575 8.23 -15.28 -34.26
C VAL A 575 8.78 -14.98 -35.66
N LYS A 576 8.79 -15.99 -36.54
CA LYS A 576 9.27 -15.85 -37.93
C LYS A 576 8.16 -15.32 -38.85
N ILE A 577 7.96 -13.99 -38.89
CA ILE A 577 7.02 -13.33 -39.80
C ILE A 577 7.75 -12.20 -40.55
N LYS A 578 7.35 -11.96 -41.81
CA LYS A 578 7.89 -10.87 -42.63
C LYS A 578 7.57 -9.53 -41.99
N GLU A 579 8.62 -8.81 -41.59
CA GLU A 579 8.55 -7.45 -41.05
C GLU A 579 7.81 -6.53 -42.03
N MET A 580 7.04 -5.60 -41.47
CA MET A 580 6.38 -4.53 -42.23
C MET A 580 7.23 -3.27 -42.15
N THR A 581 7.32 -2.53 -43.25
CA THR A 581 8.03 -1.23 -43.27
C THR A 581 7.14 -0.15 -43.84
N ILE A 582 7.35 1.09 -43.41
CA ILE A 582 6.71 2.26 -44.03
C ILE A 582 7.01 2.33 -45.55
N ARG A 583 8.13 1.74 -46.02
CA ARG A 583 8.48 1.64 -47.45
C ARG A 583 7.52 0.78 -48.27
N ASP A 584 6.78 -0.14 -47.62
CA ASP A 584 5.76 -0.96 -48.28
C ASP A 584 4.55 -0.11 -48.72
N TYR A 585 4.43 1.14 -48.23
CA TYR A 585 3.30 2.03 -48.47
C TYR A 585 3.77 3.42 -48.97
N PRO A 586 4.03 3.61 -50.28
CA PRO A 586 4.52 4.87 -50.82
C PRO A 586 3.63 6.09 -50.52
N TRP A 587 2.31 5.92 -50.55
CA TRP A 587 1.36 6.99 -50.21
C TRP A 587 1.49 7.48 -48.76
N LEU A 588 1.81 6.57 -47.82
CA LEU A 588 2.01 6.89 -46.42
C LEU A 588 3.32 7.65 -46.22
N MET A 589 4.36 7.26 -46.96
CA MET A 589 5.64 7.95 -47.00
C MET A 589 5.51 9.40 -47.44
N ASP A 590 4.76 9.64 -48.52
CA ASP A 590 4.54 10.98 -49.06
C ASP A 590 3.74 11.85 -48.08
N ALA A 591 2.67 11.30 -47.49
CA ALA A 591 1.83 12.01 -46.52
C ALA A 591 2.59 12.40 -45.24
N ILE A 592 3.42 11.49 -44.70
CA ILE A 592 4.26 11.81 -43.53
C ILE A 592 5.33 12.83 -43.89
N ARG A 593 5.93 12.74 -45.09
CA ARG A 593 6.93 13.71 -45.55
C ARG A 593 6.33 15.10 -45.73
N GLU A 594 5.10 15.19 -46.23
CA GLU A 594 4.34 16.44 -46.32
C GLU A 594 4.05 17.04 -44.93
N ALA A 595 3.62 16.21 -43.97
CA ALA A 595 3.41 16.66 -42.59
C ALA A 595 4.70 17.21 -41.96
N ILE A 596 5.83 16.52 -42.15
CA ILE A 596 7.15 16.99 -41.67
C ILE A 596 7.53 18.34 -42.30
N ARG A 597 7.28 18.52 -43.61
CA ARG A 597 7.57 19.78 -44.33
C ARG A 597 6.68 20.94 -43.91
N SER A 598 5.47 20.64 -43.47
CA SER A 598 4.49 21.62 -43.02
C SER A 598 4.64 22.00 -41.54
N GLU A 599 5.71 21.53 -40.88
CA GLU A 599 5.99 21.72 -39.45
C GLU A 599 4.88 21.24 -38.50
N GLU A 600 4.03 20.33 -38.97
CA GLU A 600 2.95 19.73 -38.18
C GLU A 600 3.52 18.75 -37.13
N ASP A 601 2.82 18.59 -36.01
CA ASP A 601 3.32 17.80 -34.87
C ASP A 601 3.34 16.28 -35.16
N THR A 602 4.51 15.77 -35.53
CA THR A 602 4.77 14.33 -35.72
C THR A 602 5.38 13.69 -34.47
N TRP A 603 4.71 13.83 -33.32
CA TRP A 603 5.22 13.58 -31.96
C TRP A 603 5.94 12.23 -31.69
N ASN A 604 5.80 11.21 -32.55
CA ASN A 604 6.50 9.92 -32.40
C ASN A 604 7.29 9.43 -33.63
N VAL A 605 7.00 9.96 -34.83
CA VAL A 605 7.51 9.37 -36.08
C VAL A 605 9.02 9.53 -36.20
N LYS A 606 9.56 10.68 -35.76
CA LYS A 606 10.99 10.97 -35.82
C LYS A 606 11.82 9.92 -35.06
N ASP A 607 11.45 9.61 -33.83
CA ASP A 607 12.16 8.64 -32.99
C ASP A 607 12.02 7.20 -33.53
N ILE A 608 10.85 6.87 -34.07
CA ILE A 608 10.56 5.55 -34.65
C ILE A 608 11.38 5.31 -35.91
N LEU A 609 11.43 6.29 -36.82
CA LEU A 609 12.28 6.23 -38.02
C LEU A 609 13.76 6.20 -37.66
N GLN A 610 14.19 6.96 -36.64
CA GLN A 610 15.58 6.93 -36.18
C GLN A 610 16.02 5.52 -35.77
N LYS A 611 15.14 4.81 -35.05
CA LYS A 611 15.42 3.49 -34.49
C LYS A 611 15.36 2.39 -35.56
N ASN A 612 14.37 2.44 -36.45
CA ASN A 612 14.04 1.31 -37.32
C ASN A 612 14.38 1.55 -38.80
N GLU A 613 14.44 2.80 -39.26
CA GLU A 613 14.63 3.16 -40.67
C GLU A 613 15.75 4.21 -40.84
N SER A 614 16.95 3.86 -40.38
CA SER A 614 18.06 4.81 -40.25
C SER A 614 18.44 5.55 -41.54
N GLU A 615 18.29 4.91 -42.71
CA GLU A 615 18.54 5.53 -44.02
C GLU A 615 17.46 6.57 -44.37
N LEU A 616 16.17 6.22 -44.21
CA LEU A 616 15.06 7.15 -44.42
C LEU A 616 15.14 8.34 -43.47
N TYR A 617 15.45 8.06 -42.21
CA TYR A 617 15.66 9.09 -41.21
C TYR A 617 16.79 10.05 -41.61
N ARG A 618 17.92 9.55 -42.11
CA ARG A 618 19.01 10.41 -42.60
C ARG A 618 18.59 11.23 -43.82
N ASN A 619 17.78 10.67 -44.70
CA ASN A 619 17.32 11.36 -45.90
C ASN A 619 16.27 12.45 -45.58
N TRP A 620 15.37 12.18 -44.63
CA TRP A 620 14.30 13.11 -44.24
C TRP A 620 14.76 14.12 -43.19
N PHE A 621 15.77 13.76 -42.41
CA PHE A 621 16.38 14.60 -41.39
C PHE A 621 17.92 14.61 -41.54
N PRO A 622 18.45 15.18 -42.64
CA PRO A 622 19.88 15.19 -42.97
C PRO A 622 20.75 15.92 -41.94
N GLU A 623 20.12 16.65 -41.02
CA GLU A 623 20.75 17.51 -40.04
C GLU A 623 20.59 17.02 -38.59
N ASN A 624 20.39 15.72 -38.35
CA ASN A 624 20.08 15.24 -37.01
C ASN A 624 21.28 15.16 -36.07
N ILE A 625 21.11 15.79 -34.91
CA ILE A 625 22.02 15.69 -33.76
C ILE A 625 21.73 14.42 -32.95
N ALA A 626 22.74 13.90 -32.25
CA ALA A 626 22.54 12.82 -31.30
C ALA A 626 21.59 13.25 -30.16
N ASN A 627 20.61 12.41 -29.83
CA ASN A 627 19.58 12.73 -28.85
C ASN A 627 20.17 13.01 -27.45
N VAL A 628 19.89 14.20 -26.91
CA VAL A 628 20.39 14.68 -25.60
C VAL A 628 19.68 14.05 -24.41
N THR A 629 18.43 13.58 -24.57
CA THR A 629 17.61 12.97 -23.51
C THR A 629 17.92 11.48 -23.31
N SER A 630 18.38 10.80 -24.36
CA SER A 630 18.74 9.37 -24.31
C SER A 630 20.09 9.09 -23.64
N GLY A 631 21.01 10.06 -23.64
CA GLY A 631 22.42 9.90 -23.24
C GLY A 631 23.38 9.66 -24.41
N ALA A 632 22.87 9.53 -25.63
CA ALA A 632 23.68 9.39 -26.84
C ALA A 632 24.60 10.59 -27.07
N ALA A 633 24.11 11.82 -26.86
CA ALA A 633 24.92 13.03 -26.97
C ALA A 633 26.14 13.03 -26.03
N LEU A 634 25.97 12.55 -24.78
CA LEU A 634 27.07 12.45 -23.82
C LEU A 634 28.09 11.38 -24.22
N ALA A 635 27.63 10.26 -24.81
CA ALA A 635 28.53 9.24 -25.33
C ALA A 635 29.32 9.76 -26.55
N LEU A 636 28.68 10.52 -27.44
CA LEU A 636 29.30 11.14 -28.60
C LEU A 636 30.32 12.21 -28.20
N LEU A 637 30.01 13.03 -27.18
CA LEU A 637 30.93 14.07 -26.68
C LEU A 637 32.30 13.53 -26.29
N ASN A 638 32.36 12.30 -25.76
CA ASN A 638 33.62 11.66 -25.37
C ASN A 638 34.37 11.02 -26.57
N ARG A 639 33.72 10.82 -27.72
CA ARG A 639 34.25 10.11 -28.89
C ARG A 639 34.59 11.03 -30.06
N ASP A 640 33.72 11.98 -30.35
CA ASP A 640 33.81 12.88 -31.50
C ASP A 640 33.26 14.27 -31.13
N LEU A 641 34.15 15.09 -30.54
CA LEU A 641 33.84 16.48 -30.19
C LEU A 641 33.55 17.33 -31.43
N GLN A 642 34.22 17.06 -32.55
CA GLN A 642 34.12 17.88 -33.77
C GLN A 642 32.73 17.82 -34.38
N ASN A 643 32.09 16.65 -34.36
CA ASN A 643 30.70 16.51 -34.81
C ASN A 643 29.73 17.39 -34.00
N ILE A 644 29.89 17.42 -32.67
CA ILE A 644 29.06 18.26 -31.79
C ILE A 644 29.37 19.74 -31.99
N LEU A 645 30.65 20.10 -32.14
CA LEU A 645 31.07 21.47 -32.41
C LEU A 645 30.53 22.00 -33.74
N LYS A 646 30.39 21.16 -34.77
CA LYS A 646 29.81 21.54 -36.07
C LYS A 646 28.32 21.85 -35.94
N ASN A 647 27.59 21.14 -35.08
CA ASN A 647 26.13 21.25 -34.92
C ASN A 647 25.70 21.87 -33.58
N TRP A 648 26.58 22.66 -32.96
CA TRP A 648 26.45 23.06 -31.57
C TRP A 648 25.17 23.85 -31.28
N GLU A 649 24.68 24.67 -32.22
CA GLU A 649 23.45 25.46 -32.07
C GLU A 649 22.21 24.56 -31.93
N LYS A 650 22.13 23.49 -32.72
CA LYS A 650 21.04 22.50 -32.63
C LYS A 650 21.09 21.76 -31.31
N TYR A 651 22.29 21.37 -30.86
CA TYR A 651 22.47 20.75 -29.54
C TYR A 651 22.05 21.68 -28.41
N LEU A 652 22.37 22.98 -28.51
CA LEU A 652 21.94 23.97 -27.52
C LEU A 652 20.41 24.12 -27.50
N ALA A 653 19.78 24.26 -28.66
CA ALA A 653 18.32 24.38 -28.77
C ALA A 653 17.60 23.16 -28.16
N ASP A 654 18.06 21.94 -28.47
CA ASP A 654 17.50 20.72 -27.90
C ASP A 654 17.77 20.61 -26.38
N CYS A 655 18.92 21.07 -25.91
CA CYS A 655 19.22 21.17 -24.48
C CYS A 655 18.32 22.18 -23.76
N MET A 656 18.01 23.32 -24.38
CA MET A 656 17.14 24.35 -23.83
C MET A 656 15.70 23.85 -23.72
N LYS A 657 15.18 23.21 -24.77
CA LYS A 657 13.84 22.55 -24.77
C LYS A 657 13.71 21.50 -23.66
N ASN A 658 14.79 20.77 -23.39
CA ASN A 658 14.80 19.63 -22.46
C ASN A 658 15.58 19.89 -21.15
N CYS A 659 15.77 21.16 -20.75
CA CYS A 659 16.68 21.56 -19.67
C CYS A 659 16.33 20.99 -18.27
N HIS A 660 15.08 20.58 -18.08
CA HIS A 660 14.57 19.96 -16.85
C HIS A 660 14.99 18.47 -16.69
N ILE A 661 15.43 17.82 -17.77
CA ILE A 661 15.80 16.40 -17.78
C ILE A 661 17.23 16.19 -17.23
N LYS A 662 17.39 15.30 -16.23
CA LYS A 662 18.68 15.02 -15.58
C LYS A 662 19.80 14.56 -16.53
N ARG A 663 19.47 13.83 -17.60
CA ARG A 663 20.43 13.35 -18.61
C ARG A 663 21.01 14.51 -19.42
N VAL A 664 20.15 15.48 -19.81
CA VAL A 664 20.54 16.72 -20.48
C VAL A 664 21.43 17.57 -19.59
N GLN A 665 21.05 17.76 -18.32
CA GLN A 665 21.85 18.49 -17.34
C GLN A 665 23.26 17.89 -17.16
N ARG A 666 23.38 16.55 -17.20
CA ARG A 666 24.68 15.87 -17.16
C ARG A 666 25.52 16.12 -18.42
N PHE A 667 24.88 16.10 -19.60
CA PHE A 667 25.54 16.45 -20.86
C PHE A 667 26.10 17.87 -20.82
N VAL A 668 25.25 18.86 -20.51
CA VAL A 668 25.65 20.27 -20.41
C VAL A 668 26.77 20.45 -19.38
N LYS A 669 26.67 19.83 -18.20
CA LYS A 669 27.73 19.89 -17.18
C LYS A 669 29.07 19.32 -17.67
N ALA A 670 29.04 18.25 -18.46
CA ALA A 670 30.24 17.64 -19.02
C ALA A 670 30.95 18.58 -20.01
N THR A 671 30.18 19.34 -20.81
CA THR A 671 30.74 20.27 -21.81
C THR A 671 31.70 21.30 -21.23
N ARG A 672 31.59 21.68 -19.94
CA ARG A 672 32.48 22.64 -19.26
C ARG A 672 33.97 22.42 -19.51
N TRP A 673 34.37 21.16 -19.68
CA TRP A 673 35.77 20.75 -19.83
C TRP A 673 36.20 20.55 -21.29
N TYR A 674 35.28 20.60 -22.24
CA TYR A 674 35.58 20.43 -23.66
C TYR A 674 35.93 21.77 -24.29
N LYS A 675 36.79 21.72 -25.31
CA LYS A 675 37.25 22.92 -26.02
C LYS A 675 36.11 23.61 -26.76
N ASP A 676 36.04 24.94 -26.62
CA ASP A 676 35.12 25.90 -27.27
C ASP A 676 33.62 25.75 -27.01
N LEU A 677 33.10 24.52 -26.92
CA LEU A 677 31.68 24.19 -26.76
C LEU A 677 30.99 24.92 -25.59
N PRO A 678 31.52 24.92 -24.35
CA PRO A 678 30.84 25.58 -23.24
C PRO A 678 30.85 27.11 -23.34
N ILE A 679 31.85 27.69 -24.03
CA ILE A 679 31.90 29.14 -24.29
C ILE A 679 30.82 29.52 -25.31
N LYS A 680 30.72 28.77 -26.42
CA LYS A 680 29.66 28.97 -27.42
C LYS A 680 28.26 28.88 -26.82
N PHE A 681 28.02 27.87 -25.97
CA PHE A 681 26.74 27.70 -25.27
C PHE A 681 26.45 28.87 -24.34
N ALA A 682 27.44 29.29 -23.56
CA ALA A 682 27.28 30.36 -22.61
C ALA A 682 27.08 31.72 -23.29
N ASP A 683 27.87 32.06 -24.32
CA ASP A 683 27.74 33.30 -25.09
C ASP A 683 26.35 33.40 -25.73
N ARG A 684 25.86 32.32 -26.36
CA ARG A 684 24.53 32.32 -27.00
C ARG A 684 23.40 32.48 -25.98
N CYS A 685 23.47 31.78 -24.84
CA CYS A 685 22.49 31.93 -23.77
C CYS A 685 22.53 33.33 -23.12
N MET A 686 23.72 33.93 -22.98
CA MET A 686 23.86 35.29 -22.48
C MET A 686 23.21 36.29 -23.44
N ASN A 687 23.41 36.14 -24.75
CA ASN A 687 22.77 36.99 -25.77
C ASN A 687 21.25 36.90 -25.69
N TYR A 688 20.65 35.70 -25.55
CA TYR A 688 19.20 35.58 -25.38
C TYR A 688 18.65 36.30 -24.14
N ILE A 689 19.43 36.37 -23.05
CA ILE A 689 19.06 37.14 -21.86
C ILE A 689 19.15 38.65 -22.12
N TYR A 690 20.21 39.11 -22.79
CA TYR A 690 20.40 40.53 -23.09
C TYR A 690 19.40 41.06 -24.13
N ASP A 691 19.09 40.26 -25.15
CA ASP A 691 18.13 40.58 -26.20
C ASP A 691 16.67 40.54 -25.71
N LYS A 692 16.45 40.25 -24.42
CA LYS A 692 15.14 40.13 -23.77
C LYS A 692 14.19 39.16 -24.49
N ASN A 693 14.71 38.06 -25.04
CA ASN A 693 13.89 37.03 -25.64
C ASN A 693 13.15 36.23 -24.55
N THR A 694 11.93 36.66 -24.22
CA THR A 694 11.12 36.13 -23.10
C THR A 694 10.88 34.63 -23.18
N ASP A 695 10.81 34.07 -24.39
CA ASP A 695 10.62 32.63 -24.58
C ASP A 695 11.85 31.81 -24.21
N GLU A 696 13.05 32.35 -24.42
CA GLU A 696 14.31 31.63 -24.26
C GLU A 696 15.03 31.94 -22.93
N ILE A 697 14.78 33.10 -22.31
CA ILE A 697 15.41 33.54 -21.05
C ILE A 697 15.39 32.43 -19.99
N SER A 698 14.22 31.82 -19.76
CA SER A 698 14.03 30.79 -18.72
C SER A 698 14.98 29.60 -18.91
N SER A 699 15.06 29.09 -20.13
CA SER A 699 15.91 27.95 -20.48
C SER A 699 17.39 28.34 -20.48
N SER A 700 17.72 29.54 -20.95
CA SER A 700 19.09 30.07 -20.95
C SER A 700 19.67 30.18 -19.54
N VAL A 701 18.91 30.69 -18.57
CA VAL A 701 19.37 30.80 -17.17
C VAL A 701 19.67 29.43 -16.57
N VAL A 702 18.88 28.39 -16.90
CA VAL A 702 19.12 27.01 -16.44
C VAL A 702 20.43 26.46 -17.03
N ILE A 703 20.66 26.64 -18.33
CA ILE A 703 21.90 26.21 -18.99
C ILE A 703 23.11 26.94 -18.39
N LEU A 704 23.01 28.27 -18.21
CA LEU A 704 24.08 29.07 -17.61
C LEU A 704 24.36 28.68 -16.16
N ALA A 705 23.34 28.37 -15.36
CA ALA A 705 23.53 27.84 -14.00
C ALA A 705 24.29 26.51 -13.98
N ILE A 706 24.16 25.69 -15.03
CA ILE A 706 24.91 24.45 -15.20
C ILE A 706 26.30 24.69 -15.76
N LEU A 707 26.60 25.80 -16.44
CA LEU A 707 27.92 26.05 -17.06
C LEU A 707 28.82 26.95 -16.20
N LEU A 708 28.27 28.03 -15.68
CA LEU A 708 28.98 29.08 -14.96
C LEU A 708 29.25 28.71 -13.50
N HIS A 709 30.15 29.48 -12.89
CA HIS A 709 30.45 29.40 -11.45
C HIS A 709 29.38 30.17 -10.65
N GLY A 710 29.12 29.73 -9.42
CA GLY A 710 27.92 30.14 -8.67
C GLY A 710 27.83 31.63 -8.33
N ASP A 711 28.96 32.32 -8.18
CA ASP A 711 29.03 33.77 -7.98
C ASP A 711 28.56 34.54 -9.23
N VAL A 712 28.94 34.10 -10.42
CA VAL A 712 28.47 34.66 -11.69
C VAL A 712 26.98 34.39 -11.88
N VAL A 713 26.55 33.16 -11.61
CA VAL A 713 25.12 32.78 -11.66
C VAL A 713 24.30 33.63 -10.70
N THR A 714 24.83 33.94 -9.51
CA THR A 714 24.19 34.82 -8.55
C THR A 714 23.97 36.21 -9.14
N LYS A 715 24.99 36.81 -9.77
CA LYS A 715 24.88 38.12 -10.44
C LYS A 715 23.87 38.11 -11.60
N LEU A 716 23.65 36.96 -12.24
CA LEU A 716 22.66 36.81 -13.32
C LEU A 716 21.22 36.65 -12.80
N ILE A 717 21.05 35.91 -11.70
CA ILE A 717 19.72 35.60 -11.14
C ILE A 717 19.20 36.74 -10.25
N ASP A 718 20.10 37.47 -9.59
CA ASP A 718 19.75 38.53 -8.65
C ASP A 718 18.81 39.59 -9.27
N PRO A 719 19.08 40.14 -10.47
CA PRO A 719 18.18 41.10 -11.12
C PRO A 719 16.86 40.49 -11.61
N LEU A 720 16.79 39.17 -11.78
CA LEU A 720 15.57 38.45 -12.20
C LEU A 720 14.69 38.04 -11.02
N THR A 721 15.21 38.17 -9.79
CA THR A 721 14.48 37.81 -8.58
C THR A 721 13.55 38.96 -8.19
N PRO A 722 12.24 38.69 -8.01
CA PRO A 722 11.27 39.75 -7.73
C PRO A 722 11.59 40.46 -6.41
N THR A 723 11.34 41.77 -6.39
CA THR A 723 11.41 42.62 -5.20
C THR A 723 10.08 42.68 -4.46
N GLU A 724 8.98 42.52 -5.18
CA GLU A 724 7.62 42.49 -4.65
C GLU A 724 7.26 41.11 -4.11
N THR A 725 6.40 41.06 -3.08
CA THR A 725 5.96 39.79 -2.50
C THR A 725 4.72 39.21 -3.18
N THR A 726 4.02 39.98 -4.02
CA THR A 726 2.78 39.60 -4.70
C THR A 726 2.92 39.77 -6.20
N ILE A 727 2.19 38.96 -6.97
CA ILE A 727 2.17 39.07 -8.43
C ILE A 727 1.18 40.18 -8.84
N ASP A 728 1.67 41.20 -9.56
CA ASP A 728 0.80 42.20 -10.17
C ASP A 728 0.15 41.63 -11.44
N THR A 729 -1.09 41.14 -11.30
CA THR A 729 -1.85 40.58 -12.43
C THR A 729 -2.27 41.63 -13.48
N SER A 730 -2.11 42.93 -13.20
CA SER A 730 -2.44 44.02 -14.12
C SER A 730 -1.28 44.40 -15.06
N ASP A 731 -0.06 43.95 -14.78
CA ASP A 731 1.10 44.14 -15.66
C ASP A 731 0.91 43.31 -16.96
N PRO A 732 0.96 43.92 -18.16
CA PRO A 732 0.91 43.21 -19.44
C PRO A 732 1.93 42.08 -19.57
N ASN A 733 3.07 42.17 -18.86
CA ASN A 733 4.14 41.18 -18.87
C ASN A 733 4.07 40.19 -17.68
N ALA A 734 3.04 40.25 -16.83
CA ALA A 734 2.92 39.44 -15.61
C ALA A 734 3.13 37.93 -15.87
N LYS A 735 2.59 37.44 -16.98
CA LYS A 735 2.70 36.03 -17.39
C LYS A 735 4.15 35.64 -17.72
N ASP A 736 4.86 36.47 -18.45
CA ASP A 736 6.24 36.21 -18.87
C ASP A 736 7.21 36.40 -17.70
N ASN A 737 7.00 37.43 -16.87
CA ASN A 737 7.72 37.65 -15.63
C ASN A 737 7.56 36.44 -14.69
N TYR A 738 6.33 35.95 -14.50
CA TYR A 738 6.08 34.76 -13.70
C TYR A 738 6.71 33.49 -14.28
N LYS A 739 6.72 33.31 -15.62
CA LYS A 739 7.38 32.19 -16.31
C LYS A 739 8.89 32.17 -16.02
N ILE A 740 9.53 33.34 -16.00
CA ILE A 740 10.95 33.49 -15.63
C ILE A 740 11.15 33.11 -14.16
N VAL A 741 10.38 33.72 -13.25
CA VAL A 741 10.49 33.48 -11.79
C VAL A 741 10.26 32.01 -11.43
N ARG A 742 9.29 31.34 -12.07
CA ARG A 742 8.99 29.91 -11.85
C ARG A 742 10.18 29.00 -12.16
N ASN A 743 11.08 29.38 -13.07
CA ASN A 743 12.24 28.59 -13.48
C ASN A 743 13.52 28.92 -12.69
N LEU A 744 13.63 30.10 -12.06
CA LEU A 744 14.78 30.46 -11.20
C LEU A 744 15.09 29.42 -10.11
N PRO A 745 14.10 28.84 -9.40
CA PRO A 745 14.32 27.73 -8.47
C PRO A 745 15.16 26.58 -9.05
N LEU A 746 14.95 26.20 -10.31
CA LEU A 746 15.73 25.13 -10.94
C LEU A 746 17.20 25.54 -11.11
N SER A 747 17.44 26.75 -11.62
CA SER A 747 18.78 27.32 -11.81
C SER A 747 19.55 27.43 -10.50
N MET A 748 18.93 27.95 -9.44
CA MET A 748 19.53 28.04 -8.10
C MET A 748 19.94 26.66 -7.55
N ARG A 749 19.13 25.61 -7.77
CA ARG A 749 19.45 24.24 -7.35
C ARG A 749 20.60 23.63 -8.13
N LEU A 750 20.80 24.02 -9.38
CA LEU A 750 21.82 23.47 -10.28
C LEU A 750 23.16 24.21 -10.18
N SER A 751 23.15 25.48 -9.75
CA SER A 751 24.35 26.30 -9.56
C SER A 751 25.42 25.59 -8.72
N ASN A 752 26.69 25.77 -9.09
CA ASN A 752 27.83 25.23 -8.34
C ASN A 752 29.04 26.20 -8.37
N PRO A 753 29.50 26.70 -7.21
CA PRO A 753 28.93 26.57 -5.85
C PRO A 753 27.45 27.00 -5.73
N PRO A 754 26.75 26.59 -4.66
CA PRO A 754 25.37 27.02 -4.42
C PRO A 754 25.27 28.55 -4.38
N VAL A 755 24.15 29.09 -4.84
CA VAL A 755 23.85 30.53 -4.68
C VAL A 755 23.71 30.89 -3.20
N PRO A 756 23.94 32.15 -2.79
CA PRO A 756 23.69 32.59 -1.43
C PRO A 756 22.28 32.30 -0.97
N LEU A 757 22.13 31.80 0.26
CA LEU A 757 20.82 31.46 0.81
C LEU A 757 19.90 32.69 0.93
N ASP A 758 20.43 33.89 1.15
CA ASP A 758 19.66 35.14 1.16
C ASP A 758 18.92 35.40 -0.15
N LEU A 759 19.50 35.01 -1.29
CA LEU A 759 18.83 35.10 -2.60
C LEU A 759 17.63 34.14 -2.67
N VAL A 760 17.76 32.94 -2.10
CA VAL A 760 16.66 31.96 -2.03
C VAL A 760 15.57 32.42 -1.06
N VAL A 761 15.96 33.03 0.06
CA VAL A 761 15.03 33.52 1.10
C VAL A 761 14.12 34.62 0.57
N ARG A 762 14.57 35.46 -0.37
CA ARG A 762 13.71 36.46 -1.03
C ARG A 762 12.51 35.84 -1.76
N LEU A 763 12.65 34.62 -2.27
CA LEU A 763 11.55 33.88 -2.89
C LEU A 763 10.64 33.19 -1.86
N CYS A 764 11.00 33.17 -0.58
CA CYS A 764 10.22 32.56 0.50
C CYS A 764 9.20 33.53 1.12
N GLU A 765 8.72 34.50 0.35
CA GLU A 765 7.71 35.49 0.75
C GLU A 765 6.55 35.55 -0.26
N GLY A 766 5.36 35.89 0.27
CA GLY A 766 4.11 36.04 -0.49
C GLY A 766 3.82 34.92 -1.50
N ASP A 767 3.49 35.28 -2.74
CA ASP A 767 2.98 34.36 -3.78
C ASP A 767 4.05 33.37 -4.29
N TYR A 768 5.33 33.68 -4.08
CA TYR A 768 6.45 32.88 -4.56
C TYR A 768 6.91 31.78 -3.60
N LEU A 769 6.37 31.75 -2.37
CA LEU A 769 6.80 30.78 -1.34
C LEU A 769 6.75 29.34 -1.85
N SER A 770 5.64 28.95 -2.48
CA SER A 770 5.39 27.57 -2.91
C SER A 770 6.45 27.03 -3.90
N ILE A 771 6.98 27.89 -4.77
CA ILE A 771 8.02 27.53 -5.74
C ILE A 771 9.43 27.52 -5.13
N ALA A 772 9.65 28.23 -4.00
CA ALA A 772 10.94 28.38 -3.35
C ALA A 772 11.30 27.25 -2.36
N LEU A 773 10.30 26.61 -1.72
CA LEU A 773 10.52 25.66 -0.62
C LEU A 773 11.49 24.50 -0.94
N MET A 774 11.33 23.93 -2.14
CA MET A 774 12.19 22.84 -2.61
C MET A 774 13.61 23.34 -2.87
N THR A 775 13.76 24.57 -3.33
CA THR A 775 15.07 25.20 -3.57
C THR A 775 15.78 25.51 -2.27
N LEU A 776 15.07 26.10 -1.29
CA LEU A 776 15.60 26.36 0.04
C LEU A 776 16.22 25.08 0.64
N THR A 777 15.46 23.99 0.68
CA THR A 777 15.95 22.71 1.23
C THR A 777 17.17 22.16 0.47
N ASN A 778 17.15 22.20 -0.87
CA ASN A 778 18.22 21.64 -1.69
C ASN A 778 19.52 22.47 -1.64
N VAL A 779 19.41 23.79 -1.63
CA VAL A 779 20.55 24.71 -1.51
C VAL A 779 21.13 24.62 -0.09
N SER A 780 20.30 24.60 0.95
CA SER A 780 20.75 24.42 2.34
C SER A 780 21.53 23.10 2.53
N ARG A 781 21.08 21.99 1.92
CA ARG A 781 21.80 20.70 1.99
C ARG A 781 23.21 20.72 1.37
N ARG A 782 23.50 21.70 0.51
CA ARG A 782 24.78 21.88 -0.19
C ARG A 782 25.62 23.03 0.39
N THR A 783 25.05 23.83 1.28
CA THR A 783 25.70 24.98 1.91
C THR A 783 26.33 24.54 3.23
N SER A 784 27.40 25.19 3.67
CA SER A 784 28.04 24.90 4.97
C SER A 784 27.06 25.12 6.13
N LEU A 785 27.10 24.26 7.16
CA LEU A 785 26.12 24.31 8.26
C LEU A 785 26.08 25.65 9.00
N PRO A 786 27.21 26.33 9.29
CA PRO A 786 27.17 27.62 9.97
C PRO A 786 26.31 28.66 9.24
N LYS A 787 26.41 28.71 7.91
CA LYS A 787 25.58 29.59 7.07
C LYS A 787 24.10 29.18 7.10
N VAL A 788 23.81 27.88 7.09
CA VAL A 788 22.43 27.38 7.16
C VAL A 788 21.80 27.69 8.52
N ILE A 789 22.55 27.55 9.62
CA ILE A 789 22.08 27.88 10.97
C ILE A 789 21.78 29.38 11.08
N SER A 790 22.69 30.24 10.59
CA SER A 790 22.46 31.69 10.55
C SER A 790 21.21 32.07 9.75
N ILE A 791 21.02 31.47 8.57
CA ILE A 791 19.81 31.69 7.76
C ILE A 791 18.56 31.15 8.44
N THR A 792 18.66 30.04 9.16
CA THR A 792 17.54 29.48 9.90
C THR A 792 17.04 30.47 10.94
N GLN A 793 17.93 31.16 11.66
CA GLN A 793 17.56 32.23 12.59
C GLN A 793 16.80 33.37 11.89
N LYS A 794 17.22 33.76 10.67
CA LYS A 794 16.49 34.73 9.84
C LYS A 794 15.10 34.21 9.43
N LEU A 795 14.99 32.94 9.02
CA LEU A 795 13.69 32.35 8.66
C LEU A 795 12.71 32.34 9.85
N MET A 796 13.23 32.23 11.09
CA MET A 796 12.41 32.24 12.30
C MET A 796 11.78 33.61 12.62
N SER A 797 12.28 34.72 12.06
CA SER A 797 11.64 36.03 12.21
C SER A 797 10.63 36.37 11.11
N MET A 798 10.48 35.49 10.10
CA MET A 798 9.59 35.70 8.95
C MET A 798 8.16 35.20 9.20
N ARG A 799 7.31 35.25 8.16
CA ARG A 799 5.92 34.76 8.19
C ARG A 799 5.84 33.27 8.58
N VAL A 800 4.71 32.90 9.19
CA VAL A 800 4.39 31.57 9.75
C VAL A 800 4.88 30.40 8.91
N SER A 801 4.53 30.36 7.62
CA SER A 801 4.90 29.24 6.74
C SER A 801 6.41 29.09 6.58
N THR A 802 7.15 30.21 6.53
CA THR A 802 8.61 30.23 6.39
C THR A 802 9.30 29.78 7.69
N ARG A 803 8.80 30.18 8.86
CA ARG A 803 9.32 29.71 10.16
C ARG A 803 9.24 28.19 10.31
N LYS A 804 8.14 27.58 9.85
CA LYS A 804 7.98 26.10 9.84
C LYS A 804 9.12 25.42 9.08
N HIS A 805 9.59 26.01 7.98
CA HIS A 805 10.72 25.49 7.23
C HIS A 805 12.06 25.76 7.93
N GLY A 806 12.21 26.88 8.63
CA GLY A 806 13.33 27.11 9.54
C GLY A 806 13.49 25.98 10.56
N ILE A 807 12.41 25.60 11.26
CA ILE A 807 12.43 24.49 12.24
C ILE A 807 12.87 23.17 11.58
N ARG A 808 12.32 22.85 10.40
CA ARG A 808 12.69 21.64 9.65
C ARG A 808 14.15 21.64 9.20
N LEU A 809 14.70 22.80 8.84
CA LEU A 809 16.11 22.93 8.51
C LEU A 809 16.99 22.75 9.75
N MET A 810 16.61 23.32 10.89
CA MET A 810 17.36 23.14 12.14
C MET A 810 17.47 21.67 12.52
N TYR A 811 16.36 20.93 12.45
CA TYR A 811 16.33 19.47 12.68
C TYR A 811 17.27 18.70 11.74
N LEU A 812 17.49 19.20 10.52
CA LEU A 812 18.36 18.56 9.53
C LEU A 812 19.86 18.84 9.77
N VAL A 813 20.21 20.03 10.24
CA VAL A 813 21.61 20.50 10.28
C VAL A 813 22.26 20.40 11.66
N ALA A 814 21.51 20.73 12.70
CA ALA A 814 22.00 20.89 14.06
C ALA A 814 22.52 19.57 14.65
N SER A 815 23.50 19.67 15.55
CA SER A 815 23.78 18.60 16.51
C SER A 815 22.60 18.42 17.48
N MET A 816 22.56 17.29 18.17
CA MET A 816 21.50 17.01 19.14
C MET A 816 21.46 18.04 20.26
N HIS A 817 22.60 18.55 20.71
CA HIS A 817 22.66 19.59 21.74
C HIS A 817 22.11 20.93 21.24
N GLU A 818 22.58 21.39 20.07
CA GLU A 818 22.07 22.62 19.45
C GLU A 818 20.57 22.55 19.13
N LEU A 819 20.08 21.37 18.73
CA LEU A 819 18.67 21.14 18.46
C LEU A 819 17.83 21.21 19.74
N THR A 820 18.28 20.59 20.83
CA THR A 820 17.65 20.71 22.16
C THR A 820 17.48 22.17 22.55
N ASP A 821 18.60 22.92 22.54
CA ASP A 821 18.62 24.33 22.91
C ASP A 821 17.69 25.18 22.03
N PHE A 822 17.72 24.94 20.72
CA PHE A 822 16.87 25.65 19.77
C PHE A 822 15.39 25.37 20.02
N LEU A 823 15.00 24.09 20.15
CA LEU A 823 13.60 23.71 20.33
C LEU A 823 13.06 24.26 21.65
N GLN A 824 13.82 24.16 22.74
CA GLN A 824 13.42 24.67 24.05
C GLN A 824 13.22 26.19 24.04
N LYS A 825 14.19 26.94 23.50
CA LYS A 825 14.11 28.40 23.38
C LYS A 825 12.95 28.84 22.49
N THR A 826 12.76 28.16 21.36
CA THR A 826 11.71 28.50 20.38
C THR A 826 10.32 28.20 20.94
N TRP A 827 10.14 27.08 21.64
CA TRP A 827 8.85 26.72 22.22
C TRP A 827 8.40 27.73 23.29
N ALA A 828 9.32 28.22 24.11
CA ALA A 828 9.02 29.16 25.19
C ALA A 828 8.43 30.50 24.69
N ILE A 829 8.77 30.92 23.47
CA ILE A 829 8.33 32.21 22.89
C ILE A 829 7.24 32.06 21.83
N GLU A 830 6.97 30.85 21.34
CA GLU A 830 6.10 30.62 20.19
C GLU A 830 4.62 30.47 20.59
N ASN A 831 3.78 31.34 20.03
CA ASN A 831 2.34 31.38 20.30
C ASN A 831 1.48 30.99 19.08
N HIS A 832 2.04 30.91 17.88
CA HIS A 832 1.27 30.61 16.68
C HIS A 832 1.00 29.10 16.57
N HIS A 833 -0.28 28.70 16.65
CA HIS A 833 -0.74 27.30 16.64
C HIS A 833 -0.07 26.43 15.56
N SER A 834 -0.04 26.89 14.31
CA SER A 834 0.50 26.09 13.21
C SER A 834 2.04 25.93 13.25
N VAL A 835 2.76 26.83 13.92
CA VAL A 835 4.21 26.69 14.13
C VAL A 835 4.50 25.83 15.35
N ARG A 836 3.71 26.00 16.43
CA ARG A 836 3.68 25.07 17.56
C ARG A 836 3.42 23.63 17.09
N GLN A 837 2.55 23.42 16.12
CA GLN A 837 2.33 22.11 15.52
C GLN A 837 3.61 21.46 14.97
N VAL A 838 4.41 22.24 14.22
CA VAL A 838 5.67 21.76 13.65
C VAL A 838 6.72 21.56 14.74
N LEU A 839 6.78 22.41 15.75
CA LEU A 839 7.66 22.25 16.92
C LEU A 839 7.31 21.01 17.73
N PHE A 840 6.03 20.78 18.03
CA PHE A 840 5.57 19.62 18.77
C PHE A 840 5.94 18.32 18.05
N LYS A 841 5.71 18.25 16.74
CA LYS A 841 6.18 17.14 15.90
C LYS A 841 7.70 16.98 15.95
N ALA A 842 8.46 18.07 16.02
CA ALA A 842 9.91 17.99 16.17
C ALA A 842 10.32 17.42 17.54
N PHE A 843 9.70 17.85 18.64
CA PHE A 843 9.93 17.27 19.98
C PHE A 843 9.58 15.79 20.03
N GLN A 844 8.41 15.42 19.52
CA GLN A 844 7.95 14.04 19.45
C GLN A 844 8.94 13.18 18.67
N ASN A 845 9.28 13.57 17.44
CA ASN A 845 10.28 12.85 16.63
C ASN A 845 11.64 12.76 17.32
N PHE A 846 12.04 13.80 18.05
CA PHE A 846 13.31 13.79 18.75
C PHE A 846 13.32 12.78 19.91
N PHE A 847 12.26 12.72 20.71
CA PHE A 847 12.10 11.69 21.74
C PHE A 847 12.03 10.29 21.14
N LEU A 848 11.19 10.06 20.12
CA LEU A 848 11.02 8.74 19.49
C LEU A 848 12.32 8.22 18.84
N THR A 849 13.18 9.11 18.33
CA THR A 849 14.46 8.71 17.72
C THR A 849 15.61 8.56 18.72
N LYS A 850 15.53 9.22 19.88
CA LYS A 850 16.52 9.14 20.96
C LYS A 850 15.83 9.27 22.32
N PRO A 851 15.20 8.19 22.82
CA PRO A 851 14.62 8.21 24.14
C PRO A 851 15.71 8.40 25.20
N SER A 852 15.63 9.49 25.97
CA SER A 852 16.51 9.77 27.10
C SER A 852 15.79 10.68 28.10
N PRO A 853 16.28 10.79 29.35
CA PRO A 853 15.68 11.71 30.33
C PRO A 853 15.57 13.15 29.82
N GLU A 854 16.55 13.62 29.04
CA GLU A 854 16.58 14.97 28.49
C GLU A 854 15.50 15.17 27.40
N THR A 855 15.42 14.25 26.42
CA THR A 855 14.42 14.36 25.34
C THR A 855 13.00 14.11 25.86
N TRP A 856 12.86 13.24 26.87
CA TRP A 856 11.62 13.03 27.60
C TRP A 856 11.14 14.31 28.30
N SER A 857 12.04 15.00 29.01
CA SER A 857 11.74 16.25 29.71
C SER A 857 11.25 17.34 28.74
N LEU A 858 11.90 17.50 27.59
CA LEU A 858 11.47 18.43 26.54
C LEU A 858 10.08 18.09 26.00
N TYR A 859 9.81 16.81 25.75
CA TYR A 859 8.50 16.37 25.29
C TYR A 859 7.41 16.64 26.34
N CYS A 860 7.69 16.36 27.63
CA CYS A 860 6.80 16.68 28.75
C CYS A 860 6.48 18.17 28.82
N GLN A 861 7.50 19.02 28.70
CA GLN A 861 7.34 20.47 28.70
C GLN A 861 6.41 20.93 27.58
N ALA A 862 6.58 20.41 26.36
CA ALA A 862 5.71 20.76 25.25
C ALA A 862 4.27 20.29 25.47
N MET A 863 4.10 19.01 25.82
CA MET A 863 2.81 18.34 26.03
C MET A 863 1.97 19.01 27.12
N SER A 864 2.59 19.38 28.24
CA SER A 864 1.91 20.04 29.37
C SER A 864 1.36 21.44 29.07
N THR A 865 1.83 22.08 27.99
CA THR A 865 1.40 23.42 27.56
C THR A 865 0.40 23.40 26.40
N LEU A 866 -0.03 22.22 25.95
CA LEU A 866 -1.06 22.07 24.92
C LEU A 866 -2.41 22.61 25.42
N ASN A 867 -3.15 23.28 24.53
CA ASN A 867 -4.45 23.85 24.84
C ASN A 867 -5.43 23.67 23.67
N LEU A 868 -6.63 24.25 23.77
CA LEU A 868 -7.68 24.12 22.75
C LEU A 868 -7.29 24.58 21.34
N LYS A 869 -6.35 25.53 21.21
CA LYS A 869 -5.87 25.99 19.90
C LYS A 869 -4.99 24.95 19.22
N ASP A 870 -4.59 23.92 19.94
CA ASP A 870 -3.75 22.81 19.49
C ASP A 870 -4.63 21.55 19.22
N GLU A 871 -5.92 21.69 18.90
CA GLU A 871 -6.86 20.56 18.68
C GLU A 871 -6.32 19.53 17.67
N ASP A 872 -5.76 19.99 16.55
CA ASP A 872 -5.16 19.12 15.54
C ASP A 872 -4.03 18.26 16.13
N LEU A 873 -3.20 18.82 17.02
CA LEU A 873 -2.13 18.08 17.69
C LEU A 873 -2.68 17.02 18.63
N LEU A 874 -3.72 17.34 19.39
CA LEU A 874 -4.36 16.41 20.32
C LEU A 874 -4.94 15.18 19.60
N SER A 875 -5.41 15.37 18.36
CA SER A 875 -5.92 14.29 17.52
C SER A 875 -4.84 13.35 16.97
N GLU A 876 -3.59 13.81 16.91
CA GLU A 876 -2.43 13.06 16.39
C GLU A 876 -1.66 12.30 17.49
N ILE A 877 -2.10 12.39 18.76
CA ILE A 877 -1.44 11.71 19.88
C ILE A 877 -1.85 10.24 19.89
N GLU A 878 -0.85 9.36 19.90
CA GLU A 878 -1.01 7.91 19.95
C GLU A 878 0.18 7.26 20.68
N LEU A 879 0.06 5.98 21.05
CA LEU A 879 1.16 5.23 21.65
C LEU A 879 2.09 4.67 20.57
N PHE A 880 3.08 5.46 20.19
CA PHE A 880 4.07 5.10 19.16
C PHE A 880 4.88 3.86 19.55
N PRO A 881 5.05 2.85 18.68
CA PRO A 881 5.89 1.65 18.90
C PRO A 881 7.33 1.92 19.34
N GLU A 882 7.89 3.07 18.97
CA GLU A 882 9.26 3.47 19.27
C GLU A 882 9.48 3.93 20.71
N ILE A 883 8.41 4.17 21.49
CA ILE A 883 8.53 4.53 22.92
C ILE A 883 9.01 3.32 23.70
N PRO A 884 10.16 3.40 24.42
CA PRO A 884 10.66 2.30 25.24
C PRO A 884 9.70 1.97 26.38
N ASN A 885 9.69 0.69 26.75
CA ASN A 885 8.79 0.15 27.79
C ASN A 885 8.88 0.91 29.13
N GLU A 886 10.07 1.41 29.50
CA GLU A 886 10.30 2.19 30.74
C GLU A 886 9.59 3.57 30.78
N TYR A 887 9.20 4.13 29.62
CA TYR A 887 8.51 5.42 29.55
C TYR A 887 6.99 5.29 29.39
N ILE A 888 6.46 4.08 29.17
CA ILE A 888 5.04 3.88 28.80
C ILE A 888 4.08 4.38 29.88
N ALA A 889 4.28 4.00 31.14
CA ALA A 889 3.43 4.46 32.24
C ALA A 889 3.45 5.99 32.34
N LYS A 890 4.65 6.60 32.35
CA LYS A 890 4.84 8.05 32.40
C LYS A 890 4.19 8.77 31.20
N TYR A 891 4.22 8.16 30.02
CA TYR A 891 3.60 8.68 28.82
C TYR A 891 2.09 8.72 28.90
N LEU A 892 1.48 7.61 29.32
CA LEU A 892 0.03 7.54 29.46
C LEU A 892 -0.48 8.47 30.57
N GLU A 893 0.25 8.58 31.70
CA GLU A 893 -0.05 9.57 32.74
C GLU A 893 -0.01 11.00 32.20
N LEU A 894 1.04 11.36 31.46
CA LEU A 894 1.18 12.67 30.84
C LEU A 894 0.05 12.95 29.84
N TRP A 895 -0.33 11.96 29.03
CA TRP A 895 -1.41 12.09 28.06
C TRP A 895 -2.76 12.30 28.77
N LEU A 896 -3.08 11.48 29.77
CA LEU A 896 -4.30 11.60 30.53
C LEU A 896 -4.38 12.95 31.26
N LYS A 897 -3.28 13.39 31.89
CA LYS A 897 -3.18 14.72 32.52
C LYS A 897 -3.40 15.85 31.51
N THR A 898 -2.91 15.68 30.29
CA THR A 898 -3.12 16.66 29.21
C THR A 898 -4.59 16.72 28.82
N ILE A 899 -5.28 15.59 28.70
CA ILE A 899 -6.73 15.54 28.46
C ILE A 899 -7.51 16.22 29.60
N ASP A 900 -7.08 16.02 30.85
CA ASP A 900 -7.72 16.60 32.03
C ASP A 900 -7.60 18.13 32.09
N ASN A 901 -6.44 18.66 31.68
CA ASN A 901 -6.15 20.10 31.67
C ASN A 901 -6.91 20.89 30.58
N LEU A 902 -7.65 20.23 29.70
CA LEU A 902 -8.46 20.89 28.66
C LEU A 902 -9.77 21.43 29.26
N GLN A 903 -9.65 22.44 30.13
CA GLN A 903 -10.72 23.01 30.97
C GLN A 903 -11.91 23.66 30.20
N ARG A 904 -11.89 23.68 28.86
CA ARG A 904 -12.89 24.37 28.01
C ARG A 904 -13.35 23.56 26.79
N LEU A 905 -12.97 22.28 26.67
CA LEU A 905 -13.49 21.43 25.60
C LEU A 905 -14.98 21.17 25.81
N ASP A 906 -15.73 21.11 24.71
CA ASP A 906 -17.02 20.46 24.72
C ASP A 906 -16.87 19.02 25.26
N VAL A 907 -17.83 18.60 26.09
CA VAL A 907 -17.80 17.30 26.79
C VAL A 907 -17.69 16.15 25.78
N GLN A 908 -18.33 16.26 24.61
CA GLN A 908 -18.26 15.21 23.59
C GLN A 908 -16.85 15.10 23.00
N LYS A 909 -16.17 16.22 22.75
CA LYS A 909 -14.77 16.23 22.28
C LYS A 909 -13.82 15.64 23.32
N LYS A 910 -13.97 16.01 24.59
CA LYS A 910 -13.16 15.41 25.67
C LYS A 910 -13.37 13.89 25.75
N ASN A 911 -14.63 13.44 25.65
CA ASN A 911 -14.98 12.03 25.64
C ASN A 911 -14.34 11.29 24.46
N LYS A 912 -14.29 11.89 23.27
CA LYS A 912 -13.60 11.32 22.10
C LYS A 912 -12.11 11.08 22.37
N TYR A 913 -11.42 12.03 23.00
CA TYR A 913 -10.00 11.85 23.35
C TYR A 913 -9.80 10.76 24.40
N ILE A 914 -10.70 10.65 25.39
CA ILE A 914 -10.67 9.57 26.38
C ILE A 914 -10.88 8.20 25.71
N VAL A 915 -11.82 8.10 24.76
CA VAL A 915 -12.06 6.86 24.00
C VAL A 915 -10.80 6.44 23.24
N ASN A 916 -10.16 7.37 22.52
CA ASN A 916 -8.92 7.09 21.80
C ASN A 916 -7.79 6.65 22.74
N TYR A 917 -7.65 7.33 23.88
CA TYR A 917 -6.67 7.00 24.91
C TYR A 917 -6.89 5.58 25.46
N LEU A 918 -8.12 5.22 25.84
CA LEU A 918 -8.45 3.90 26.39
C LEU A 918 -8.25 2.79 25.35
N ALA A 919 -8.65 3.02 24.10
CA ALA A 919 -8.48 2.07 23.00
C ALA A 919 -6.99 1.74 22.71
N THR A 920 -6.08 2.62 23.11
CA THR A 920 -4.65 2.46 22.92
C THR A 920 -4.01 1.52 23.95
N ILE A 921 -4.66 1.30 25.11
CA ILE A 921 -4.13 0.44 26.16
C ILE A 921 -4.53 -1.01 25.90
N THR A 922 -3.69 -1.71 25.13
CA THR A 922 -3.89 -3.10 24.71
C THR A 922 -3.29 -4.11 25.69
N ALA A 923 -3.52 -5.40 25.44
CA ALA A 923 -3.00 -6.50 26.26
C ALA A 923 -1.47 -6.49 26.43
N SER A 924 -0.72 -6.08 25.42
CA SER A 924 0.74 -5.92 25.48
C SER A 924 1.21 -4.77 26.37
N VAL A 925 0.33 -3.83 26.73
CA VAL A 925 0.65 -2.69 27.58
C VAL A 925 0.37 -3.01 29.06
N PHE A 926 -0.63 -3.84 29.38
CA PHE A 926 -1.04 -4.08 30.77
C PHE A 926 0.10 -4.53 31.69
N ASN A 927 1.03 -5.33 31.18
CA ASN A 927 2.15 -5.83 32.00
C ASN A 927 3.21 -4.76 32.30
N LEU A 928 3.20 -3.65 31.55
CA LEU A 928 4.09 -2.49 31.72
C LEU A 928 3.51 -1.44 32.67
N LEU A 929 2.23 -1.57 33.05
CA LEU A 929 1.55 -0.61 33.91
C LEU A 929 1.57 -1.05 35.38
N PRO A 930 1.79 -0.13 36.33
CA PRO A 930 1.47 -0.37 37.74
C PRO A 930 -0.01 -0.69 37.93
N GLU A 931 -0.34 -1.53 38.90
CA GLU A 931 -1.75 -1.90 39.15
C GLU A 931 -2.57 -0.70 39.66
N GLU A 932 -1.95 0.20 40.42
CA GLU A 932 -2.55 1.48 40.86
C GLU A 932 -2.99 2.35 39.68
N PHE A 933 -2.21 2.34 38.59
CA PHE A 933 -2.57 3.07 37.37
C PHE A 933 -3.84 2.50 36.74
N SER A 934 -3.91 1.17 36.63
CA SER A 934 -5.09 0.48 36.08
C SER A 934 -6.33 0.68 36.96
N GLU A 935 -6.16 0.65 38.28
CA GLU A 935 -7.21 0.97 39.25
C GLU A 935 -7.77 2.38 39.02
N ASN A 936 -6.91 3.38 38.83
CA ASN A 936 -7.34 4.76 38.55
C ASN A 936 -8.17 4.85 37.27
N ILE A 937 -7.77 4.15 36.20
CA ILE A 937 -8.54 4.07 34.95
C ILE A 937 -9.92 3.47 35.18
N LEU A 938 -10.00 2.33 35.89
CA LEU A 938 -11.26 1.66 36.19
C LEU A 938 -12.18 2.58 37.01
N ARG A 939 -11.67 3.18 38.09
CA ARG A 939 -12.44 4.10 38.95
C ARG A 939 -13.01 5.29 38.19
N ARG A 940 -12.25 5.84 37.23
CA ARG A 940 -12.64 7.03 36.47
C ARG A 940 -13.61 6.74 35.33
N PHE A 941 -13.45 5.61 34.63
CA PHE A 941 -14.05 5.46 33.30
C PHE A 941 -14.96 4.23 33.12
N LEU A 942 -14.85 3.17 33.94
CA LEU A 942 -15.60 1.92 33.73
C LEU A 942 -17.12 2.16 33.63
N PHE A 943 -17.66 2.93 34.57
CA PHE A 943 -19.09 3.27 34.65
C PHE A 943 -19.37 4.73 34.27
N HIS A 944 -18.60 5.28 33.35
CA HIS A 944 -18.77 6.66 32.90
C HIS A 944 -20.17 6.90 32.27
N ILE A 945 -20.72 8.10 32.46
CA ILE A 945 -22.08 8.45 32.01
C ILE A 945 -22.21 8.48 30.48
N ASP A 946 -21.12 8.82 29.79
CA ASP A 946 -21.02 8.74 28.35
C ASP A 946 -20.83 7.29 27.90
N THR A 947 -21.72 6.84 26.99
CA THR A 947 -21.78 5.44 26.58
C THR A 947 -20.53 4.99 25.81
N ASN A 948 -19.92 5.88 25.02
CA ASN A 948 -18.73 5.56 24.23
C ASN A 948 -17.50 5.43 25.15
N VAL A 949 -17.35 6.34 26.12
CA VAL A 949 -16.27 6.26 27.12
C VAL A 949 -16.42 5.00 27.95
N SER A 950 -17.63 4.70 28.45
CA SER A 950 -17.87 3.48 29.19
C SER A 950 -17.60 2.25 28.32
N GLU A 951 -18.01 2.22 27.05
CA GLU A 951 -17.72 1.09 26.16
C GLU A 951 -16.22 0.84 25.97
N ALA A 952 -15.45 1.90 25.72
CA ALA A 952 -14.00 1.78 25.63
C ALA A 952 -13.37 1.28 26.95
N ALA A 953 -13.86 1.78 28.09
CA ALA A 953 -13.41 1.35 29.41
C ALA A 953 -13.78 -0.11 29.73
N ARG A 954 -14.98 -0.57 29.35
CA ARG A 954 -15.40 -1.97 29.51
C ARG A 954 -14.51 -2.90 28.69
N ARG A 955 -14.23 -2.55 27.43
CA ARG A 955 -13.28 -3.31 26.58
C ARG A 955 -11.89 -3.38 27.21
N PHE A 956 -11.39 -2.26 27.73
CA PHE A 956 -10.13 -2.21 28.49
C PHE A 956 -10.16 -3.14 29.70
N THR A 957 -11.18 -3.02 30.57
CA THR A 957 -11.31 -3.82 31.79
C THR A 957 -11.41 -5.32 31.49
N ILE A 958 -12.23 -5.70 30.51
CA ILE A 958 -12.38 -7.10 30.09
C ILE A 958 -11.04 -7.65 29.57
N ALA A 959 -10.33 -6.90 28.72
CA ALA A 959 -9.02 -7.32 28.25
C ALA A 959 -8.01 -7.45 29.41
N TYR A 960 -8.04 -6.53 30.39
CA TYR A 960 -7.16 -6.49 31.55
C TYR A 960 -7.36 -7.68 32.50
N ILE A 961 -8.61 -8.06 32.79
CA ILE A 961 -8.92 -9.22 33.64
C ILE A 961 -8.76 -10.57 32.91
N LEU A 962 -8.97 -10.60 31.59
CA LEU A 962 -8.80 -11.79 30.73
C LEU A 962 -7.38 -11.93 30.15
N SER A 963 -6.40 -11.23 30.72
CA SER A 963 -4.99 -11.34 30.35
C SER A 963 -4.39 -12.67 30.81
N GLU A 964 -3.42 -13.20 30.04
CA GLU A 964 -2.78 -14.51 30.28
C GLU A 964 -1.75 -14.53 31.43
N ASP A 965 -1.39 -13.37 31.98
CA ASP A 965 -0.48 -13.28 33.14
C ASP A 965 -1.12 -13.85 34.42
N LYS A 966 -0.78 -15.12 34.71
CA LYS A 966 -1.31 -15.88 35.84
C LYS A 966 -0.90 -15.30 37.20
N ASP A 967 0.27 -14.67 37.30
CA ASP A 967 0.82 -14.17 38.56
C ASP A 967 0.11 -12.90 39.02
N LYS A 968 -0.32 -12.06 38.06
CA LYS A 968 -1.07 -10.83 38.34
C LYS A 968 -2.58 -11.04 38.44
N HIS A 969 -3.08 -12.20 38.02
CA HIS A 969 -4.51 -12.47 37.89
C HIS A 969 -5.32 -12.15 39.16
N ALA A 970 -4.90 -12.67 40.31
CA ALA A 970 -5.61 -12.46 41.58
C ALA A 970 -5.67 -10.97 41.97
N THR A 971 -4.57 -10.24 41.77
CA THR A 971 -4.48 -8.80 42.04
C THR A 971 -5.43 -8.01 41.14
N ARG A 972 -5.46 -8.29 39.84
CA ARG A 972 -6.33 -7.59 38.87
C ARG A 972 -7.81 -7.83 39.13
N ILE A 973 -8.17 -9.07 39.48
CA ILE A 973 -9.53 -9.41 39.88
C ILE A 973 -9.93 -8.67 41.15
N LYS A 974 -9.03 -8.58 42.14
CA LYS A 974 -9.27 -7.80 43.37
C LYS A 974 -9.50 -6.32 43.06
N VAL A 975 -8.64 -5.70 42.25
CA VAL A 975 -8.79 -4.30 41.82
C VAL A 975 -10.15 -4.07 41.15
N PHE A 976 -10.54 -4.94 40.22
CA PHE A 976 -11.84 -4.87 39.60
C PHE A 976 -12.99 -5.04 40.61
N ALA A 977 -12.88 -6.03 41.52
CA ALA A 977 -13.86 -6.29 42.56
C ALA A 977 -14.11 -5.06 43.44
N ASP A 978 -13.04 -4.41 43.89
CA ASP A 978 -13.11 -3.23 44.77
C ASP A 978 -13.79 -2.04 44.05
N VAL A 979 -13.46 -1.81 42.77
CA VAL A 979 -14.10 -0.76 41.96
C VAL A 979 -15.57 -1.07 41.67
N PHE A 980 -15.86 -2.31 41.28
CA PHE A 980 -17.22 -2.78 41.01
C PHE A 980 -18.09 -2.65 42.26
N HIS A 981 -17.59 -3.15 43.40
CA HIS A 981 -18.29 -3.12 44.67
C HIS A 981 -18.62 -1.69 45.08
N ASN A 982 -17.64 -0.79 45.05
CA ASN A 982 -17.84 0.63 45.42
C ASN A 982 -18.85 1.34 44.50
N ALA A 983 -18.78 1.11 43.18
CA ALA A 983 -19.68 1.75 42.23
C ALA A 983 -21.13 1.27 42.40
N VAL A 984 -21.32 -0.04 42.57
CA VAL A 984 -22.66 -0.63 42.71
C VAL A 984 -23.28 -0.24 44.05
N THR A 985 -22.58 -0.44 45.19
CA THR A 985 -23.17 -0.12 46.50
C THR A 985 -23.52 1.36 46.65
N THR A 986 -22.71 2.25 46.06
CA THR A 986 -22.92 3.70 46.19
C THR A 986 -24.00 4.23 45.24
N TYR A 987 -24.09 3.71 44.00
CA TYR A 987 -24.81 4.39 42.93
C TYR A 987 -25.86 3.54 42.19
N TRP A 988 -26.12 2.29 42.60
CA TRP A 988 -27.08 1.40 41.91
C TRP A 988 -28.46 2.05 41.69
N ASN A 989 -29.09 2.53 42.76
CA ASN A 989 -30.42 3.14 42.70
C ASN A 989 -30.41 4.66 42.48
N VAL A 990 -29.29 5.23 42.00
CA VAL A 990 -29.17 6.66 41.75
C VAL A 990 -29.60 6.98 40.31
N PRO A 991 -30.68 7.76 40.09
CA PRO A 991 -31.15 8.08 38.75
C PRO A 991 -30.28 9.14 38.08
N HIS A 992 -30.30 9.14 36.75
CA HIS A 992 -29.58 10.11 35.94
C HIS A 992 -30.12 11.53 36.17
N PRO A 993 -29.28 12.57 36.34
CA PRO A 993 -29.71 13.92 36.68
C PRO A 993 -30.77 14.52 35.73
N LYS A 994 -30.69 14.19 34.43
CA LYS A 994 -31.65 14.63 33.40
C LYS A 994 -32.71 13.59 33.01
N LYS A 995 -32.62 12.35 33.51
CA LYS A 995 -33.48 11.23 33.10
C LYS A 995 -33.84 10.41 34.34
N LEU A 996 -34.85 10.87 35.09
CA LEU A 996 -35.20 10.34 36.41
C LEU A 996 -35.56 8.84 36.43
N ARG A 997 -35.98 8.26 35.30
CA ARG A 997 -36.29 6.83 35.18
C ARG A 997 -35.09 5.98 34.73
N PHE A 998 -33.97 6.61 34.41
CA PHE A 998 -32.78 5.94 33.90
C PHE A 998 -31.72 5.86 34.98
N HIS A 999 -31.33 4.64 35.35
CA HIS A 999 -30.27 4.37 36.34
C HIS A 999 -28.98 4.01 35.59
N PRO A 1000 -27.98 4.91 35.53
CA PRO A 1000 -26.80 4.72 34.69
C PRO A 1000 -26.00 3.47 35.07
N ILE A 1001 -25.85 3.21 36.37
CA ILE A 1001 -25.07 2.07 36.87
C ILE A 1001 -25.74 0.74 36.53
N ASN A 1002 -27.06 0.62 36.66
CA ASN A 1002 -27.79 -0.59 36.27
C ASN A 1002 -27.52 -0.94 34.81
N LYS A 1003 -27.63 0.05 33.92
CA LYS A 1003 -27.33 -0.16 32.49
C LYS A 1003 -25.85 -0.50 32.28
N ALA A 1004 -24.94 0.19 32.93
CA ALA A 1004 -23.50 0.00 32.71
C ALA A 1004 -23.02 -1.38 33.21
N VAL A 1005 -23.54 -1.86 34.34
CA VAL A 1005 -23.28 -3.23 34.83
C VAL A 1005 -23.85 -4.29 33.89
N ARG A 1006 -25.09 -4.12 33.40
CA ARG A 1006 -25.67 -5.02 32.39
C ARG A 1006 -24.79 -5.11 31.14
N LEU A 1007 -24.40 -3.96 30.58
CA LEU A 1007 -23.54 -3.92 29.40
C LEU A 1007 -22.16 -4.54 29.67
N PHE A 1008 -21.59 -4.34 30.87
CA PHE A 1008 -20.33 -4.96 31.24
C PHE A 1008 -20.43 -6.48 31.30
N VAL A 1009 -21.47 -7.02 31.94
CA VAL A 1009 -21.65 -8.47 32.03
C VAL A 1009 -21.91 -9.08 30.64
N ASP A 1010 -22.73 -8.44 29.81
CA ASP A 1010 -22.95 -8.84 28.42
C ASP A 1010 -21.62 -8.90 27.64
N ASP A 1011 -20.84 -7.82 27.65
CA ASP A 1011 -19.56 -7.72 26.92
C ASP A 1011 -18.52 -8.72 27.47
N PHE A 1012 -18.49 -8.92 28.79
CA PHE A 1012 -17.60 -9.86 29.47
C PHE A 1012 -17.91 -11.31 29.07
N VAL A 1013 -19.19 -11.70 29.13
CA VAL A 1013 -19.64 -13.06 28.81
C VAL A 1013 -19.30 -13.40 27.37
N VAL A 1014 -19.58 -12.51 26.41
CA VAL A 1014 -19.22 -12.71 25.00
C VAL A 1014 -17.72 -12.91 24.85
N SER A 1015 -16.91 -12.03 25.45
CA SER A 1015 -15.44 -12.09 25.34
C SER A 1015 -14.85 -13.32 26.03
N TYR A 1016 -15.43 -13.76 27.15
CA TYR A 1016 -15.00 -14.94 27.90
C TYR A 1016 -15.32 -16.23 27.12
N VAL A 1017 -16.53 -16.34 26.59
CA VAL A 1017 -16.96 -17.51 25.81
C VAL A 1017 -16.17 -17.61 24.52
N ASP A 1018 -16.01 -16.50 23.78
CA ASP A 1018 -15.21 -16.46 22.54
C ASP A 1018 -13.78 -16.98 22.79
N LYS A 1019 -13.08 -16.45 23.79
CA LYS A 1019 -11.71 -16.90 24.09
C LYS A 1019 -11.63 -18.33 24.63
N SER A 1020 -12.62 -18.79 25.41
CA SER A 1020 -12.62 -20.15 25.97
C SER A 1020 -13.04 -21.22 24.96
N CYS A 1021 -13.87 -20.89 23.98
CA CYS A 1021 -14.35 -21.82 22.94
C CYS A 1021 -13.44 -21.88 21.71
N LEU A 1022 -12.84 -20.76 21.28
CA LEU A 1022 -12.36 -20.63 19.90
C LEU A 1022 -10.84 -20.60 19.67
N ASN A 1023 -9.94 -20.53 20.68
CA ASN A 1023 -8.51 -20.92 20.52
C ASN A 1023 -7.53 -20.67 21.72
N LYS A 1024 -7.94 -20.48 22.99
CA LYS A 1024 -6.95 -20.31 24.10
C LYS A 1024 -7.39 -20.89 25.45
N SER A 1025 -6.45 -21.43 26.23
CA SER A 1025 -6.71 -21.88 27.61
C SER A 1025 -6.82 -20.70 28.58
N ILE A 1026 -8.03 -20.19 28.82
CA ILE A 1026 -8.32 -19.23 29.89
C ILE A 1026 -8.35 -19.94 31.26
N ASN A 1027 -7.99 -19.23 32.33
CA ASN A 1027 -8.18 -19.74 33.70
C ASN A 1027 -9.69 -19.91 34.00
N PRO A 1028 -10.18 -21.14 34.23
CA PRO A 1028 -11.59 -21.39 34.45
C PRO A 1028 -12.15 -20.64 35.67
N LYS A 1029 -11.32 -20.35 36.68
CA LYS A 1029 -11.73 -19.64 37.90
C LYS A 1029 -12.22 -18.19 37.65
N ILE A 1030 -11.99 -17.63 36.45
CA ILE A 1030 -12.40 -16.25 36.14
C ILE A 1030 -13.91 -16.09 36.21
N ILE A 1031 -14.67 -17.05 35.67
CA ILE A 1031 -16.13 -16.95 35.69
C ILE A 1031 -16.68 -17.08 37.13
N ASP A 1032 -16.05 -17.95 37.94
CA ASP A 1032 -16.36 -18.09 39.37
C ASP A 1032 -16.09 -16.80 40.15
N ASN A 1033 -14.93 -16.18 39.90
CA ASN A 1033 -14.57 -14.90 40.50
C ASN A 1033 -15.56 -13.81 40.10
N MET A 1034 -15.95 -13.73 38.82
CA MET A 1034 -16.91 -12.75 38.34
C MET A 1034 -18.29 -12.95 38.98
N GLN A 1035 -18.76 -14.19 39.09
CA GLN A 1035 -20.01 -14.54 39.75
C GLN A 1035 -19.97 -14.17 41.24
N THR A 1036 -18.85 -14.44 41.92
CA THR A 1036 -18.65 -14.09 43.34
C THR A 1036 -18.66 -12.56 43.54
N ILE A 1037 -17.98 -11.80 42.69
CA ILE A 1037 -17.96 -10.34 42.74
C ILE A 1037 -19.37 -9.78 42.52
N PHE A 1038 -20.10 -10.30 41.54
CA PHE A 1038 -21.47 -9.89 41.29
C PHE A 1038 -22.37 -10.14 42.52
N LEU A 1039 -22.31 -11.35 43.08
CA LEU A 1039 -23.11 -11.75 44.24
C LEU A 1039 -22.74 -11.03 45.54
N SER A 1040 -21.54 -10.46 45.63
CA SER A 1040 -21.11 -9.69 46.80
C SER A 1040 -21.90 -8.39 47.00
N VAL A 1041 -22.52 -7.87 45.93
CA VAL A 1041 -23.24 -6.58 45.95
C VAL A 1041 -24.65 -6.61 45.37
N LEU A 1042 -24.96 -7.62 44.55
CA LEU A 1042 -26.27 -7.79 43.93
C LEU A 1042 -26.79 -9.19 44.19
N SER A 1043 -27.99 -9.27 44.75
CA SER A 1043 -28.74 -10.52 44.77
C SER A 1043 -29.17 -10.91 43.35
N PRO A 1044 -29.33 -12.21 43.05
CA PRO A 1044 -29.83 -12.66 41.76
C PRO A 1044 -31.13 -11.96 41.33
N ARG A 1045 -32.02 -11.67 42.28
CA ARG A 1045 -33.31 -11.01 42.03
C ARG A 1045 -33.20 -9.52 41.67
N GLN A 1046 -32.16 -8.83 42.11
CA GLN A 1046 -31.96 -7.41 41.80
C GLN A 1046 -31.53 -7.19 40.35
N GLU A 1047 -30.79 -8.12 39.76
CA GLU A 1047 -30.37 -8.06 38.35
C GLU A 1047 -30.30 -9.46 37.72
N ALA A 1048 -31.49 -10.01 37.47
CA ALA A 1048 -31.67 -11.40 37.04
C ALA A 1048 -30.99 -11.74 35.72
N ARG A 1049 -31.04 -10.83 34.73
CA ARG A 1049 -30.45 -11.06 33.41
C ARG A 1049 -28.93 -11.28 33.49
N SER A 1050 -28.21 -10.38 34.15
CA SER A 1050 -26.76 -10.50 34.31
C SER A 1050 -26.35 -11.76 35.08
N TYR A 1051 -27.10 -12.09 36.14
CA TYR A 1051 -26.85 -13.32 36.90
C TYR A 1051 -27.01 -14.58 36.01
N LEU A 1052 -28.11 -14.67 35.27
CA LEU A 1052 -28.36 -15.78 34.35
C LEU A 1052 -27.28 -15.89 33.27
N LEU A 1053 -26.82 -14.77 32.69
CA LEU A 1053 -25.74 -14.79 31.71
C LEU A 1053 -24.42 -15.34 32.27
N LEU A 1054 -24.06 -14.97 33.51
CA LEU A 1054 -22.88 -15.51 34.18
C LEU A 1054 -23.02 -17.01 34.46
N VAL A 1055 -24.22 -17.45 34.88
CA VAL A 1055 -24.53 -18.88 35.09
C VAL A 1055 -24.42 -19.65 33.78
N TYR A 1056 -25.04 -19.19 32.71
CA TYR A 1056 -24.99 -19.86 31.40
C TYR A 1056 -23.57 -19.92 30.85
N ALA A 1057 -22.79 -18.85 30.97
CA ALA A 1057 -21.39 -18.84 30.56
C ALA A 1057 -20.55 -19.86 31.34
N LYS A 1058 -20.72 -19.94 32.67
CA LYS A 1058 -20.05 -20.93 33.52
C LYS A 1058 -20.41 -22.35 33.13
N LYS A 1059 -21.71 -22.61 32.97
CA LYS A 1059 -22.22 -23.94 32.61
C LYS A 1059 -21.72 -24.38 31.24
N LEU A 1060 -21.72 -23.47 30.26
CA LEU A 1060 -21.16 -23.74 28.94
C LEU A 1060 -19.66 -24.12 29.03
N GLN A 1061 -18.89 -23.39 29.84
CA GLN A 1061 -17.47 -23.68 30.05
C GLN A 1061 -17.21 -25.02 30.75
N GLU A 1062 -18.01 -25.39 31.76
CA GLU A 1062 -17.97 -26.72 32.38
C GLU A 1062 -18.28 -27.83 31.36
N CYS A 1063 -19.25 -27.61 30.49
CA CYS A 1063 -19.66 -28.55 29.44
C CYS A 1063 -18.56 -28.77 28.39
N ILE A 1064 -17.90 -27.69 27.96
CA ILE A 1064 -16.74 -27.77 27.06
C ILE A 1064 -15.60 -28.57 27.71
N SER A 1065 -15.35 -28.34 29.00
CA SER A 1065 -14.27 -29.02 29.73
C SER A 1065 -14.55 -30.52 29.93
N THR A 1066 -15.81 -30.89 30.10
CA THR A 1066 -16.25 -32.27 30.38
C THR A 1066 -16.76 -33.01 29.14
N LYS A 1067 -16.84 -32.34 27.99
CA LYS A 1067 -17.49 -32.83 26.75
C LYS A 1067 -18.93 -33.32 26.98
N THR A 1068 -19.69 -32.63 27.85
CA THR A 1068 -21.09 -32.95 28.15
C THR A 1068 -22.05 -31.98 27.43
N SER A 1069 -23.30 -32.40 27.21
CA SER A 1069 -24.32 -31.54 26.58
C SER A 1069 -24.66 -30.34 27.46
N PHE A 1070 -24.58 -29.13 26.89
CA PHE A 1070 -24.91 -27.89 27.58
C PHE A 1070 -26.38 -27.83 28.00
N GLY A 1071 -27.30 -28.25 27.12
CA GLY A 1071 -28.72 -28.31 27.42
C GLY A 1071 -29.04 -29.26 28.58
N LEU A 1072 -28.42 -30.45 28.59
CA LEU A 1072 -28.66 -31.47 29.62
C LEU A 1072 -28.19 -30.99 30.99
N ARG A 1073 -26.96 -30.47 31.07
CA ARG A 1073 -26.40 -29.91 32.31
C ARG A 1073 -27.23 -28.74 32.82
N LEU A 1074 -27.70 -27.88 31.93
CA LEU A 1074 -28.55 -26.76 32.30
C LEU A 1074 -29.90 -27.24 32.84
N GLY A 1075 -30.53 -28.21 32.18
CA GLY A 1075 -31.80 -28.79 32.60
C GLY A 1075 -31.71 -29.51 33.95
N GLN A 1076 -30.64 -30.26 34.21
CA GLN A 1076 -30.41 -30.95 35.49
C GLN A 1076 -30.28 -29.97 36.67
N GLN A 1077 -29.75 -28.77 36.43
CA GLN A 1077 -29.54 -27.76 37.48
C GLN A 1077 -30.59 -26.63 37.47
N LEU A 1078 -31.66 -26.79 36.67
CA LEU A 1078 -32.68 -25.76 36.55
C LEU A 1078 -33.43 -25.54 37.87
N HIS A 1079 -33.60 -26.59 38.67
CA HIS A 1079 -34.21 -26.51 40.00
C HIS A 1079 -33.51 -25.50 40.93
N GLU A 1080 -32.17 -25.40 40.85
CA GLU A 1080 -31.40 -24.40 41.61
C GLU A 1080 -31.75 -22.96 41.18
N LEU A 1081 -32.07 -22.74 39.91
CA LEU A 1081 -32.49 -21.43 39.38
C LEU A 1081 -33.95 -21.12 39.73
N THR A 1082 -34.83 -22.11 39.73
CA THR A 1082 -36.23 -21.94 40.12
C THR A 1082 -36.38 -21.69 41.61
N ASP A 1083 -35.52 -22.25 42.46
CA ASP A 1083 -35.48 -21.92 43.89
C ASP A 1083 -35.13 -20.44 44.12
N VAL A 1084 -34.27 -19.88 43.26
CA VAL A 1084 -33.86 -18.47 43.32
C VAL A 1084 -34.96 -17.53 42.80
N PHE A 1085 -35.57 -17.86 41.65
CA PHE A 1085 -36.42 -16.94 40.88
C PHE A 1085 -37.92 -17.29 40.82
N SER A 1086 -38.33 -18.46 41.30
CA SER A 1086 -39.63 -19.10 41.05
C SER A 1086 -39.77 -19.70 39.64
N SER A 1087 -40.53 -20.81 39.55
CA SER A 1087 -40.97 -21.42 38.29
C SER A 1087 -41.77 -20.44 37.40
N LEU A 1088 -42.40 -19.41 37.98
CA LEU A 1088 -43.10 -18.36 37.23
C LEU A 1088 -42.19 -17.53 36.32
N LEU A 1089 -40.87 -17.53 36.55
CA LEU A 1089 -39.90 -16.78 35.75
C LEU A 1089 -39.14 -17.63 34.72
N VAL A 1090 -39.54 -18.88 34.49
CA VAL A 1090 -38.90 -19.78 33.51
C VAL A 1090 -38.98 -19.21 32.08
N SER A 1091 -40.06 -18.51 31.72
CA SER A 1091 -40.17 -17.81 30.43
C SER A 1091 -39.11 -16.70 30.27
N PHE A 1092 -38.86 -15.93 31.34
CA PHE A 1092 -37.80 -14.93 31.36
C PHE A 1092 -36.40 -15.56 31.26
N MET A 1093 -36.16 -16.68 31.96
CA MET A 1093 -34.90 -17.44 31.84
C MET A 1093 -34.67 -17.89 30.40
N THR A 1094 -35.73 -18.36 29.74
CA THR A 1094 -35.70 -18.77 28.34
C THR A 1094 -35.28 -17.64 27.41
N GLU A 1095 -35.85 -16.44 27.58
CA GLU A 1095 -35.50 -15.28 26.77
C GLU A 1095 -34.04 -14.85 26.96
N VAL A 1096 -33.52 -14.94 28.20
CA VAL A 1096 -32.10 -14.66 28.46
C VAL A 1096 -31.20 -15.74 27.84
N LEU A 1097 -31.61 -17.01 27.84
CA LEU A 1097 -30.86 -18.10 27.21
C LEU A 1097 -30.82 -17.94 25.67
N LYS A 1098 -31.95 -17.61 25.04
CA LYS A 1098 -31.99 -17.27 23.60
C LYS A 1098 -31.06 -16.11 23.28
N TYR A 1099 -31.09 -15.06 24.09
CA TYR A 1099 -30.19 -13.91 23.96
C TYR A 1099 -28.72 -14.35 24.09
N PHE A 1100 -28.37 -15.11 25.13
CA PHE A 1100 -27.01 -15.62 25.37
C PHE A 1100 -26.47 -16.36 24.14
N LEU A 1101 -27.21 -17.36 23.62
CA LEU A 1101 -26.80 -18.14 22.46
C LEU A 1101 -26.58 -17.26 21.23
N SER A 1102 -27.47 -16.31 20.97
CA SER A 1102 -27.35 -15.38 19.83
C SER A 1102 -26.13 -14.46 19.89
N ARG A 1103 -25.60 -14.22 21.09
CA ARG A 1103 -24.46 -13.32 21.32
C ARG A 1103 -23.11 -14.03 21.26
N VAL A 1104 -23.07 -15.32 21.61
CA VAL A 1104 -21.81 -16.09 21.70
C VAL A 1104 -21.55 -16.99 20.49
N TYR A 1105 -22.58 -17.30 19.69
CA TYR A 1105 -22.45 -18.09 18.46
C TYR A 1105 -22.69 -17.23 17.21
N LYS A 1106 -22.03 -17.61 16.10
CA LYS A 1106 -22.27 -16.99 14.79
C LYS A 1106 -23.66 -17.35 14.27
N HIS A 1107 -24.26 -16.47 13.48
CA HIS A 1107 -25.59 -16.69 12.91
C HIS A 1107 -25.69 -17.99 12.08
N SER A 1108 -24.61 -18.43 11.44
CA SER A 1108 -24.59 -19.69 10.67
C SER A 1108 -24.74 -20.95 11.52
N ASP A 1109 -24.27 -20.89 12.77
CA ASP A 1109 -24.15 -22.05 13.65
C ASP A 1109 -25.21 -22.02 14.78
N LEU A 1110 -25.88 -20.87 14.94
CA LEU A 1110 -26.81 -20.60 16.03
C LEU A 1110 -27.97 -21.60 16.10
N GLU A 1111 -28.49 -22.02 14.95
CA GLU A 1111 -29.66 -22.90 14.87
C GLU A 1111 -29.33 -24.34 15.29
N GLU A 1112 -28.22 -24.88 14.79
CA GLU A 1112 -27.66 -26.17 15.19
C GLU A 1112 -27.38 -26.23 16.70
N VAL A 1113 -26.80 -25.16 17.25
CA VAL A 1113 -26.55 -25.04 18.69
C VAL A 1113 -27.85 -24.98 19.47
N LYS A 1114 -28.83 -24.17 19.04
CA LYS A 1114 -30.14 -24.08 19.71
C LYS A 1114 -30.82 -25.44 19.79
N LEU A 1115 -30.85 -26.20 18.70
CA LEU A 1115 -31.46 -27.54 18.69
C LEU A 1115 -30.73 -28.51 19.61
N SER A 1116 -29.40 -28.48 19.63
CA SER A 1116 -28.61 -29.31 20.54
C SER A 1116 -28.86 -28.97 22.01
N VAL A 1117 -29.12 -27.69 22.32
CA VAL A 1117 -29.52 -27.25 23.66
C VAL A 1117 -30.94 -27.73 23.99
N ILE A 1118 -31.89 -27.62 23.06
CA ILE A 1118 -33.27 -28.10 23.24
C ILE A 1118 -33.28 -29.61 23.50
N GLU A 1119 -32.55 -30.40 22.72
CA GLU A 1119 -32.43 -31.85 22.91
C GLU A 1119 -31.89 -32.21 24.30
N GLY A 1120 -30.84 -31.53 24.76
CA GLY A 1120 -30.31 -31.74 26.10
C GLY A 1120 -31.31 -31.35 27.20
N LEU A 1121 -32.05 -30.26 27.02
CA LEU A 1121 -33.08 -29.84 27.99
C LEU A 1121 -34.21 -30.87 28.08
N VAL A 1122 -34.66 -31.44 26.96
CA VAL A 1122 -35.65 -32.52 26.94
C VAL A 1122 -35.12 -33.78 27.63
N GLU A 1123 -33.84 -34.11 27.43
CA GLU A 1123 -33.19 -35.25 28.07
C GLU A 1123 -33.08 -35.10 29.60
N ALA A 1124 -33.05 -33.87 30.13
CA ALA A 1124 -33.04 -33.64 31.57
C ALA A 1124 -34.37 -34.03 32.26
N GLY A 1125 -35.47 -34.14 31.51
CA GLY A 1125 -36.70 -34.82 31.93
C GLY A 1125 -37.51 -34.16 33.05
N ASN A 1126 -37.29 -32.88 33.37
CA ASN A 1126 -38.08 -32.13 34.35
C ASN A 1126 -38.99 -31.07 33.70
N THR A 1127 -40.13 -30.76 34.33
CA THR A 1127 -41.17 -29.90 33.77
C THR A 1127 -40.65 -28.53 33.32
N ASP A 1128 -39.86 -27.86 34.16
CA ASP A 1128 -39.32 -26.55 33.84
C ASP A 1128 -38.32 -26.62 32.65
N SER A 1129 -37.51 -27.68 32.55
CA SER A 1129 -36.54 -27.85 31.45
C SER A 1129 -37.25 -28.08 30.12
N CYS A 1130 -38.32 -28.87 30.13
CA CYS A 1130 -39.14 -29.11 28.95
C CYS A 1130 -39.93 -27.85 28.55
N PHE A 1131 -40.38 -27.04 29.52
CA PHE A 1131 -40.99 -25.74 29.25
C PHE A 1131 -40.03 -24.77 28.54
N ILE A 1132 -38.76 -24.68 28.99
CA ILE A 1132 -37.72 -23.92 28.29
C ILE A 1132 -37.51 -24.48 26.88
N ALA A 1133 -37.41 -25.80 26.76
CA ALA A 1133 -37.17 -26.48 25.49
C ALA A 1133 -38.26 -26.19 24.44
N VAL A 1134 -39.55 -26.28 24.82
CA VAL A 1134 -40.69 -25.93 23.98
C VAL A 1134 -40.68 -24.44 23.61
N THR A 1135 -40.45 -23.57 24.59
CA THR A 1135 -40.44 -22.11 24.36
C THR A 1135 -39.26 -21.65 23.49
N MET A 1136 -38.19 -22.45 23.40
CA MET A 1136 -37.03 -22.21 22.53
C MET A 1136 -37.20 -22.74 21.11
N LEU A 1137 -38.26 -23.51 20.83
CA LEU A 1137 -38.52 -24.01 19.49
C LEU A 1137 -38.58 -22.82 18.51
N PRO A 1138 -37.81 -22.89 17.42
CA PRO A 1138 -37.86 -21.84 16.42
C PRO A 1138 -39.20 -21.91 15.67
N SER A 1139 -39.79 -20.76 15.37
CA SER A 1139 -40.96 -20.66 14.47
C SER A 1139 -40.59 -20.89 13.00
N THR A 1140 -39.29 -20.96 12.71
CA THR A 1140 -38.75 -21.18 11.37
C THR A 1140 -37.51 -22.07 11.45
N ILE A 1141 -37.44 -23.15 10.66
CA ILE A 1141 -36.34 -24.13 10.78
C ILE A 1141 -35.73 -24.54 9.45
N GLN A 1142 -34.41 -24.76 9.44
CA GLN A 1142 -33.69 -25.29 8.30
C GLN A 1142 -34.08 -26.72 7.99
N THR A 1143 -34.26 -27.03 6.70
CA THR A 1143 -34.70 -28.37 6.26
C THR A 1143 -33.79 -29.48 6.75
N LYS A 1144 -32.47 -29.23 6.81
CA LYS A 1144 -31.49 -30.18 7.34
C LYS A 1144 -31.71 -30.53 8.82
N HIS A 1145 -32.50 -29.72 9.54
CA HIS A 1145 -32.81 -29.88 10.94
C HIS A 1145 -34.27 -30.30 11.20
N VAL A 1146 -35.12 -30.36 10.18
CA VAL A 1146 -36.54 -30.77 10.31
C VAL A 1146 -36.67 -32.14 10.95
N ALA A 1147 -35.88 -33.13 10.52
CA ALA A 1147 -35.92 -34.47 11.14
C ALA A 1147 -35.51 -34.47 12.63
N ARG A 1148 -34.66 -33.53 13.07
CA ARG A 1148 -34.35 -33.36 14.51
C ARG A 1148 -35.52 -32.67 15.22
N TYR A 1149 -36.11 -31.67 14.60
CA TYR A 1149 -37.26 -30.95 15.10
C TYR A 1149 -38.48 -31.85 15.26
N ASP A 1150 -38.85 -32.63 14.24
CA ASP A 1150 -39.98 -33.56 14.30
C ASP A 1150 -39.82 -34.57 15.43
N ARG A 1151 -38.59 -35.07 15.66
CA ARG A 1151 -38.29 -35.93 16.80
C ARG A 1151 -38.49 -35.24 18.15
N LEU A 1152 -38.19 -33.95 18.24
CA LEU A 1152 -38.46 -33.15 19.44
C LEU A 1152 -39.97 -32.93 19.61
N ILE A 1153 -40.69 -32.69 18.52
CA ILE A 1153 -42.15 -32.53 18.53
C ILE A 1153 -42.85 -33.81 19.01
N GLU A 1154 -42.50 -34.97 18.47
CA GLU A 1154 -43.07 -36.25 18.94
C GLU A 1154 -42.77 -36.47 20.42
N LYS A 1155 -41.54 -36.16 20.87
CA LYS A 1155 -41.21 -36.22 22.31
C LYS A 1155 -42.05 -35.29 23.18
N PHE A 1156 -42.39 -34.08 22.70
CA PHE A 1156 -43.26 -33.18 23.46
C PHE A 1156 -44.73 -33.63 23.46
N ARG A 1157 -45.20 -34.27 22.38
CA ARG A 1157 -46.54 -34.86 22.31
C ARG A 1157 -46.70 -36.05 23.27
N GLU A 1158 -45.63 -36.82 23.48
CA GLU A 1158 -45.60 -37.95 24.42
C GLU A 1158 -45.57 -37.51 25.91
N MET A 1159 -45.37 -36.22 26.21
CA MET A 1159 -45.37 -35.73 27.60
C MET A 1159 -46.79 -35.50 28.11
N GLU A 1160 -47.18 -36.20 29.18
CA GLU A 1160 -48.50 -36.06 29.85
C GLU A 1160 -48.64 -34.77 30.70
N GLU A 1161 -47.82 -33.75 30.47
CA GLU A 1161 -47.84 -32.50 31.26
C GLU A 1161 -48.67 -31.42 30.54
N PRO A 1162 -49.81 -30.97 31.12
CA PRO A 1162 -50.78 -30.10 30.42
C PRO A 1162 -50.21 -28.76 29.92
N THR A 1163 -49.26 -28.18 30.64
CA THR A 1163 -48.64 -26.89 30.30
C THR A 1163 -47.79 -27.02 29.05
N ILE A 1164 -47.02 -28.11 28.95
CA ILE A 1164 -46.19 -28.44 27.79
C ILE A 1164 -47.07 -28.70 26.57
N THR A 1165 -48.14 -29.49 26.71
CA THR A 1165 -49.06 -29.79 25.60
C THR A 1165 -49.75 -28.52 25.08
N ILE A 1166 -50.24 -27.65 25.98
CA ILE A 1166 -50.91 -26.39 25.60
C ILE A 1166 -49.93 -25.41 24.94
N LEU A 1167 -48.71 -25.23 25.48
CA LEU A 1167 -47.72 -24.33 24.87
C LEU A 1167 -47.26 -24.83 23.51
N TYR A 1168 -47.05 -26.14 23.40
CA TYR A 1168 -46.75 -26.79 22.14
C TYR A 1168 -47.86 -26.50 21.14
N ASP A 1169 -49.12 -26.79 21.47
CA ASP A 1169 -50.27 -26.57 20.57
C ASP A 1169 -50.38 -25.09 20.16
N HIS A 1170 -50.15 -24.15 21.08
CA HIS A 1170 -50.16 -22.72 20.80
C HIS A 1170 -49.01 -22.26 19.88
N LEU A 1171 -47.80 -22.81 20.05
CA LEU A 1171 -46.66 -22.53 19.17
C LEU A 1171 -46.77 -23.28 17.84
N ASN A 1172 -47.57 -24.33 17.78
CA ASN A 1172 -47.86 -25.11 16.58
C ASN A 1172 -49.04 -24.52 15.76
N GLU A 1173 -49.75 -23.52 16.27
CA GLU A 1173 -50.72 -22.70 15.51
C GLU A 1173 -50.05 -21.70 14.56
N THR A 1174 -48.74 -21.45 14.70
CA THR A 1174 -47.96 -20.71 13.71
C THR A 1174 -47.41 -21.68 12.66
N ASP A 1175 -47.82 -21.52 11.39
CA ASP A 1175 -47.26 -22.24 10.23
C ASP A 1175 -45.73 -22.30 10.34
N LEU A 1176 -45.17 -23.47 10.69
CA LEU A 1176 -43.73 -23.68 10.76
C LEU A 1176 -43.14 -23.40 9.38
N LYS A 1177 -42.52 -22.23 9.20
CA LYS A 1177 -41.88 -21.92 7.93
C LYS A 1177 -40.58 -22.70 7.84
N THR A 1178 -40.56 -23.74 7.02
CA THR A 1178 -39.35 -24.49 6.71
C THR A 1178 -38.48 -23.63 5.77
N ILE A 1179 -37.26 -23.32 6.22
CA ILE A 1179 -36.33 -22.34 5.64
C ILE A 1179 -35.14 -23.13 5.10
N ASP A 1180 -35.18 -23.55 3.85
CA ASP A 1180 -34.32 -24.60 3.32
C ASP A 1180 -32.79 -24.39 3.39
#